data_AF-A0AA88F0S7-F1
#
_entry.id   AF-A0AA88F0S7-F1
#
_cell.length_a   1.000
_cell.length_b   1.000
_cell.length_c   1.000
_cell.angle_alpha   90.00
_cell.angle_beta   90.00
_cell.angle_gamma   90.00
#
_symmetry.space_group_name_H-M   'P 1'
#
loop_
_entity.id
_entity.type
_entity.pdbx_description
1 polymer ?
#
loop_
_entity_poly.entity_id
_entity_poly.type
_entity_poly.pdbx_seq_one_letter_code
_entity_poly.pdbx_strand_id
1 'polypeptide(L)'
;MIDQADLVRDLSLFADLGTEPPQVIATAGGFKVAFFRDGQAVELIFSAKAEDVIESSDGKKTAHKSFKALLASPLLADLGRWADGQMMQLQQRALSENIPIHGRISVGGEAGTIELLDQVITVDETALSQVLVTLIDGPAGIGKTALLRQLAYRRASNYRLDQKPLLLHVESRGRMLQNLTDLMAFSLQTLRLRVTYDQIPVLVRHGLVALAIDGFDELGDPSGYDLAWAQVNELVNNSRGHGSLILAGRETFIGEGRMKGALTALDENVDRLQTFSLLPPSVDVAKAWLSENGWSSDIFNRQEVEALFEEGSYALRPFFLKELTQEGVSTQISEGVVGDLLQFLIDTMIDRETKKFGEDIEAATTHEQRCVFLRTFLEEVARDMADNQTDAIPGDTLGWIAEVVASDNVSPSLAGVLKNRASVVAFLTVDERRGYRRFSDGQIGNYFLSQATVKAVSAGEIPKFVRRNIFGLEFLENFCSAVRTTVQTQIDGFAEAAVDHIEKASDYDRSRRNLAALILALKSVCETSATIIISNVSIDDAYVNETVSSIILRNVTIAQLFARSTDLRQIEYQEHGVIVSLIADGGTIPPSKFPMPSYIVLPDKTLVEQKEKSDWVGAQFFSRLDTDPMPVSEILSRFPLFTLLHRLARTRSYWIKEDEDRASRRIFEDENWPELKEKLLNHDLLLISENVGAGGRPGNFYHLRNKQGLLSFEHPPVAVRQFLADLFLTSYKKAQASGDSLH
;
A
#
# COMPACT_ATOMS: atom_id res chain seq x y z
N MET A 1 25.27 -40.16 21.02
CA MET A 1 26.36 -40.95 20.31
C MET A 1 26.24 -40.75 18.79
N ILE A 2 27.08 -39.85 18.20
CA ILE A 2 27.09 -39.43 16.78
C ILE A 2 27.27 -40.67 15.88
N ASP A 3 26.26 -41.00 15.09
CA ASP A 3 26.32 -42.09 14.09
C ASP A 3 27.47 -41.88 13.10
N GLN A 4 28.43 -42.81 13.08
CA GLN A 4 29.67 -42.72 12.26
C GLN A 4 29.35 -42.50 10.78
N ALA A 5 28.19 -43.08 10.36
CA ALA A 5 27.77 -42.88 8.95
C ALA A 5 27.36 -41.42 8.71
N ASP A 6 26.72 -40.82 9.69
CA ASP A 6 26.32 -39.41 9.57
C ASP A 6 27.54 -38.47 9.62
N LEU A 7 28.50 -38.87 10.36
CA LEU A 7 29.74 -38.07 10.47
C LEU A 7 30.50 -38.07 9.14
N VAL A 8 30.64 -39.21 8.56
CA VAL A 8 31.38 -39.29 7.28
C VAL A 8 30.61 -38.51 6.21
N ARG A 9 29.32 -38.69 6.27
CA ARG A 9 28.52 -37.96 5.27
C ARG A 9 28.70 -36.44 5.40
N ASP A 10 28.71 -35.93 6.63
CA ASP A 10 28.83 -34.46 6.84
C ASP A 10 30.23 -33.97 6.51
N LEU A 11 31.23 -34.71 6.92
CA LEU A 11 32.63 -34.23 6.73
C LEU A 11 33.06 -34.38 5.27
N SER A 12 32.37 -35.25 4.59
CA SER A 12 32.73 -35.41 3.16
C SER A 12 32.50 -34.11 2.39
N LEU A 13 31.48 -33.37 2.82
CA LEU A 13 31.17 -32.12 2.09
C LEU A 13 32.20 -31.04 2.40
N PHE A 14 32.99 -31.26 3.43
CA PHE A 14 34.02 -30.27 3.81
C PHE A 14 35.40 -30.73 3.35
N ALA A 15 35.47 -31.93 2.80
CA ALA A 15 36.78 -32.40 2.31
C ALA A 15 37.07 -31.85 0.91
N ASP A 16 38.38 -31.81 0.50
CA ASP A 16 38.77 -31.25 -0.82
C ASP A 16 38.22 -32.13 -1.95
N LEU A 17 37.81 -31.35 -2.98
CA LEU A 17 37.30 -32.10 -4.15
C LEU A 17 38.42 -32.91 -4.80
N GLY A 18 38.06 -34.24 -5.13
CA GLY A 18 39.06 -35.05 -5.87
C GLY A 18 39.93 -35.89 -4.90
N THR A 19 39.65 -35.85 -3.54
CA THR A 19 40.39 -36.69 -2.58
C THR A 19 39.47 -37.80 -2.07
N GLU A 20 40.11 -38.87 -1.48
CA GLU A 20 39.29 -39.98 -0.95
C GLU A 20 38.36 -39.50 0.19
N PRO A 21 37.13 -40.06 0.24
CA PRO A 21 36.21 -39.67 1.33
C PRO A 21 36.84 -39.90 2.71
N PRO A 22 36.30 -39.13 3.68
CA PRO A 22 36.85 -39.29 5.04
C PRO A 22 36.83 -40.75 5.51
N GLN A 23 38.00 -41.19 6.10
CA GLN A 23 38.15 -42.60 6.54
C GLN A 23 38.05 -42.66 8.08
N VAL A 24 37.22 -43.64 8.44
CA VAL A 24 37.07 -43.79 9.91
C VAL A 24 37.94 -44.96 10.38
N ILE A 25 38.78 -44.66 11.39
CA ILE A 25 39.70 -45.71 11.89
C ILE A 25 39.40 -45.90 13.39
N ALA A 26 39.06 -47.13 13.75
CA ALA A 26 38.74 -47.40 15.17
C ALA A 26 40.03 -47.37 16.02
N THR A 27 39.93 -46.73 17.23
CA THR A 27 41.09 -46.69 18.17
C THR A 27 40.61 -47.14 19.55
N ALA A 28 41.61 -47.64 20.50
CA ALA A 28 41.43 -48.33 21.79
C ALA A 28 40.70 -47.42 22.80
N GLY A 29 40.07 -46.19 22.30
CA GLY A 29 39.40 -45.28 23.25
C GLY A 29 38.43 -44.33 22.50
N GLY A 30 37.98 -44.71 21.17
CA GLY A 30 37.07 -43.95 20.28
C GLY A 30 37.36 -44.27 18.81
N PHE A 31 37.26 -43.28 18.01
CA PHE A 31 37.60 -43.52 16.60
C PHE A 31 38.22 -42.26 15.99
N LYS A 32 39.00 -42.44 14.95
CA LYS A 32 39.71 -41.34 14.25
C LYS A 32 39.16 -41.21 12.82
N VAL A 33 38.98 -39.86 12.47
CA VAL A 33 38.58 -39.60 11.07
C VAL A 33 39.69 -38.79 10.38
N ALA A 34 40.08 -39.32 9.17
CA ALA A 34 41.17 -38.62 8.44
C ALA A 34 40.67 -38.21 7.05
N PHE A 35 41.01 -36.90 6.68
CA PHE A 35 40.69 -36.44 5.31
C PHE A 35 41.54 -35.22 4.98
N PHE A 36 41.41 -34.77 3.71
CA PHE A 36 42.21 -33.60 3.28
C PHE A 36 41.30 -32.37 3.15
N ARG A 37 41.84 -31.29 3.62
CA ARG A 37 41.12 -30.02 3.44
C ARG A 37 42.12 -28.89 3.17
N ASP A 38 41.80 -28.14 2.16
CA ASP A 38 42.66 -27.03 1.70
C ASP A 38 44.10 -27.48 1.48
N GLY A 39 44.16 -28.79 1.03
CA GLY A 39 45.49 -29.28 0.60
C GLY A 39 46.26 -29.85 1.79
N GLN A 40 45.58 -29.87 3.02
CA GLN A 40 46.31 -30.39 4.19
C GLN A 40 45.59 -31.60 4.76
N ALA A 41 46.50 -32.56 5.40
CA ALA A 41 45.89 -33.74 6.04
C ALA A 41 45.35 -33.37 7.43
N VAL A 42 44.07 -33.69 7.52
CA VAL A 42 43.42 -33.35 8.80
C VAL A 42 43.02 -34.67 9.49
N GLU A 43 43.39 -34.68 10.86
CA GLU A 43 42.96 -35.86 11.63
C GLU A 43 42.09 -35.41 12.82
N LEU A 44 40.91 -36.13 12.84
CA LEU A 44 40.03 -35.79 13.97
C LEU A 44 39.92 -37.00 14.91
N ILE A 45 40.14 -36.72 16.24
CA ILE A 45 40.11 -37.85 17.19
C ILE A 45 38.89 -37.65 18.11
N PHE A 46 38.01 -38.72 18.02
CA PHE A 46 36.77 -38.65 18.84
C PHE A 46 36.92 -39.61 20.03
N SER A 47 36.65 -39.01 21.26
CA SER A 47 36.80 -39.85 22.47
C SER A 47 35.49 -40.60 22.75
N ALA A 48 35.51 -41.87 23.24
CA ALA A 48 34.37 -42.78 23.51
C ALA A 48 33.61 -42.31 24.76
N LYS A 49 34.18 -41.38 25.61
CA LYS A 49 33.59 -41.02 26.92
C LYS A 49 33.32 -39.52 27.00
N ALA A 50 33.87 -38.74 26.02
CA ALA A 50 33.74 -37.26 26.06
C ALA A 50 33.30 -36.77 24.67
N GLU A 51 32.33 -35.80 24.62
CA GLU A 51 31.87 -35.19 23.35
C GLU A 51 32.96 -34.31 22.73
N ASP A 52 34.18 -34.41 23.33
CA ASP A 52 35.26 -33.54 22.82
C ASP A 52 35.90 -34.15 21.55
N VAL A 53 36.28 -33.18 20.70
CA VAL A 53 36.94 -33.60 19.45
C VAL A 53 38.30 -32.89 19.36
N ILE A 54 39.35 -33.78 19.12
CA ILE A 54 40.68 -33.16 18.95
C ILE A 54 41.03 -33.12 17.46
N GLU A 55 41.21 -31.87 17.05
CA GLU A 55 41.63 -31.64 15.65
C GLU A 55 43.16 -31.54 15.55
N SER A 56 43.76 -32.36 14.66
CA SER A 56 45.21 -32.27 14.38
C SER A 56 45.45 -31.96 12.90
N SER A 57 45.94 -30.75 12.64
CA SER A 57 46.30 -30.36 11.26
C SER A 57 47.66 -29.65 11.26
N ASP A 58 48.64 -30.18 10.43
CA ASP A 58 49.96 -29.53 10.28
C ASP A 58 50.72 -29.52 11.61
N GLY A 59 50.49 -30.55 12.52
CA GLY A 59 51.32 -30.70 13.74
C GLY A 59 50.73 -29.90 14.91
N LYS A 60 49.58 -29.10 14.70
CA LYS A 60 48.90 -28.36 15.78
C LYS A 60 47.61 -29.08 16.19
N LYS A 61 47.52 -29.21 17.52
CA LYS A 61 46.31 -29.90 18.02
C LYS A 61 45.39 -28.90 18.71
N THR A 62 44.16 -28.88 18.24
CA THR A 62 43.17 -28.00 18.87
C THR A 62 42.00 -28.84 19.38
N ALA A 63 41.62 -28.58 20.65
CA ALA A 63 40.51 -29.37 21.22
C ALA A 63 39.19 -28.60 21.09
N HIS A 64 38.17 -29.36 20.73
CA HIS A 64 36.82 -28.76 20.60
C HIS A 64 35.86 -29.52 21.53
N LYS A 65 34.95 -28.79 22.10
CA LYS A 65 34.05 -29.34 23.16
C LYS A 65 32.98 -30.24 22.55
N SER A 66 32.73 -30.05 21.26
CA SER A 66 31.73 -30.92 20.58
C SER A 66 31.96 -30.89 19.07
N PHE A 67 31.25 -31.86 18.43
CA PHE A 67 31.34 -31.88 16.95
C PHE A 67 30.79 -30.58 16.36
N LYS A 68 29.80 -30.06 17.02
CA LYS A 68 29.26 -28.76 16.58
C LYS A 68 30.32 -27.64 16.67
N ALA A 69 31.05 -27.67 17.78
CA ALA A 69 32.13 -26.64 17.93
C ALA A 69 33.21 -26.83 16.86
N LEU A 70 33.45 -28.05 16.48
CA LEU A 70 34.44 -28.29 15.41
C LEU A 70 33.94 -27.73 14.08
N LEU A 71 32.64 -27.97 13.78
CA LEU A 71 32.11 -27.48 12.50
C LEU A 71 32.17 -25.95 12.44
N ALA A 72 32.08 -25.27 13.60
CA ALA A 72 32.08 -23.79 13.63
C ALA A 72 33.52 -23.26 13.64
N SER A 73 34.47 -24.08 13.66
CA SER A 73 35.87 -23.66 13.82
C SER A 73 36.42 -23.02 12.54
N PRO A 74 37.59 -22.39 12.60
CA PRO A 74 38.21 -21.72 11.45
C PRO A 74 38.59 -22.72 10.35
N LEU A 75 38.80 -23.96 10.75
CA LEU A 75 39.18 -24.95 9.73
C LEU A 75 38.01 -25.31 8.82
N LEU A 76 36.80 -25.35 9.43
CA LEU A 76 35.68 -25.81 8.57
C LEU A 76 34.81 -24.63 8.18
N ALA A 77 33.91 -24.10 9.02
CA ALA A 77 32.94 -23.11 8.50
C ALA A 77 33.36 -21.70 8.91
N ASP A 78 34.27 -21.55 9.83
CA ASP A 78 34.78 -20.25 10.33
C ASP A 78 33.63 -19.28 10.56
N LEU A 79 32.73 -19.65 11.53
CA LEU A 79 31.49 -18.84 11.73
C LEU A 79 31.83 -17.48 12.35
N GLY A 80 33.02 -17.40 13.05
CA GLY A 80 33.47 -16.07 13.53
C GLY A 80 33.66 -15.07 12.39
N ARG A 81 34.43 -15.52 11.36
CA ARG A 81 34.63 -14.61 10.20
C ARG A 81 33.31 -14.36 9.46
N TRP A 82 32.50 -15.41 9.42
CA TRP A 82 31.18 -15.21 8.81
C TRP A 82 30.41 -14.09 9.53
N ALA A 83 30.36 -14.18 10.85
CA ALA A 83 29.62 -13.17 11.62
C ALA A 83 30.18 -11.76 11.37
N ASP A 84 31.54 -11.64 11.31
CA ASP A 84 32.15 -10.33 11.04
C ASP A 84 31.79 -9.80 9.65
N GLY A 85 31.86 -10.77 8.66
CA GLY A 85 31.52 -10.35 7.28
C GLY A 85 30.06 -9.89 7.17
N GLN A 86 29.20 -10.66 7.81
CA GLN A 86 27.77 -10.30 7.74
C GLN A 86 27.52 -8.99 8.46
N MET A 87 28.08 -8.79 9.62
CA MET A 87 27.92 -7.52 10.36
C MET A 87 28.39 -6.33 9.53
N MET A 88 29.56 -6.46 8.94
CA MET A 88 30.12 -5.33 8.14
C MET A 88 29.23 -5.01 6.94
N GLN A 89 28.66 -6.06 6.34
CA GLN A 89 27.85 -5.84 5.12
C GLN A 89 26.48 -5.25 5.49
N LEU A 90 25.98 -5.59 6.66
CA LEU A 90 24.57 -5.24 6.93
C LEU A 90 24.49 -4.01 7.84
N GLN A 91 25.65 -3.53 8.33
CA GLN A 91 25.69 -2.43 9.32
C GLN A 91 25.04 -1.17 8.73
N GLN A 92 25.32 -0.82 7.49
CA GLN A 92 24.78 0.44 6.94
C GLN A 92 23.30 0.28 6.58
N ARG A 93 22.88 -0.88 6.23
CA ARG A 93 21.50 -1.14 5.75
C ARG A 93 20.57 -1.49 6.92
N ALA A 94 21.15 -2.07 7.99
CA ALA A 94 20.37 -2.45 9.19
C ALA A 94 20.18 -1.24 10.10
N LEU A 95 21.17 -0.25 9.98
CA LEU A 95 21.10 0.93 10.86
C LEU A 95 20.28 2.03 10.18
N SER A 96 19.85 1.73 8.82
CA SER A 96 18.96 2.71 8.16
C SER A 96 17.59 2.74 8.84
N GLU A 97 17.12 3.85 9.53
CA GLU A 97 15.91 4.31 10.25
C GLU A 97 14.70 3.42 9.94
N ASN A 98 14.74 2.13 10.39
CA ASN A 98 13.63 1.21 10.04
C ASN A 98 12.49 1.35 11.06
N ILE A 99 11.34 1.58 10.56
CA ILE A 99 10.10 1.63 11.37
C ILE A 99 9.97 0.32 12.17
N PRO A 100 9.82 0.44 13.45
CA PRO A 100 9.67 -0.77 14.25
C PRO A 100 8.65 -1.75 13.64
N ILE A 101 9.13 -3.01 13.55
CA ILE A 101 8.28 -4.04 12.91
C ILE A 101 7.64 -4.90 14.01
N HIS A 102 6.30 -5.05 13.83
CA HIS A 102 5.58 -5.90 14.80
C HIS A 102 4.92 -7.08 14.08
N GLY A 103 4.89 -8.21 14.84
CA GLY A 103 4.25 -9.40 14.23
C GLY A 103 3.57 -10.25 15.31
N ARG A 104 2.71 -11.11 14.75
CA ARG A 104 2.00 -12.02 15.67
C ARG A 104 2.25 -13.47 15.27
N ILE A 105 2.39 -14.31 16.38
CA ILE A 105 2.59 -15.75 16.10
C ILE A 105 1.22 -16.45 16.17
N SER A 106 0.95 -17.30 15.18
CA SER A 106 -0.37 -17.96 15.07
C SER A 106 -0.62 -18.90 16.25
N VAL A 107 0.52 -19.54 16.82
CA VAL A 107 0.35 -20.52 17.92
C VAL A 107 0.71 -19.85 19.26
N GLY A 108 -0.43 -19.25 20.01
CA GLY A 108 -0.13 -18.64 21.33
C GLY A 108 -0.58 -17.17 21.37
N GLY A 109 -0.87 -16.55 20.12
CA GLY A 109 -1.43 -15.19 19.97
C GLY A 109 -0.47 -14.12 20.52
N GLU A 110 0.75 -14.45 20.76
CA GLU A 110 1.64 -13.44 21.36
C GLU A 110 2.15 -12.46 20.28
N ALA A 111 1.84 -11.19 20.42
CA ALA A 111 2.35 -10.15 19.49
C ALA A 111 3.66 -9.57 20.04
N GLY A 112 4.59 -9.51 19.13
CA GLY A 112 5.87 -8.96 19.66
C GLY A 112 6.73 -8.43 18.52
N THR A 113 7.93 -8.02 18.87
CA THR A 113 8.88 -7.41 17.90
C THR A 113 9.88 -8.46 17.40
N ILE A 114 10.89 -8.04 16.83
CA ILE A 114 11.95 -8.91 16.27
C ILE A 114 12.48 -9.85 17.35
N GLU A 115 12.31 -9.44 18.57
CA GLU A 115 12.83 -10.28 19.67
C GLU A 115 12.00 -11.56 19.81
N LEU A 116 10.80 -11.28 19.64
CA LEU A 116 9.94 -12.47 19.70
C LEU A 116 10.30 -13.49 18.61
N LEU A 117 10.45 -12.99 17.34
CA LEU A 117 10.84 -13.92 16.27
C LEU A 117 12.20 -14.56 16.55
N ASP A 118 13.15 -13.78 17.07
CA ASP A 118 14.49 -14.33 17.37
C ASP A 118 14.39 -15.46 18.41
N GLN A 119 13.46 -15.33 19.29
CA GLN A 119 13.31 -16.38 20.32
C GLN A 119 12.64 -17.63 19.74
N VAL A 120 11.78 -17.36 18.87
CA VAL A 120 10.98 -18.48 18.33
C VAL A 120 11.83 -19.32 17.36
N ILE A 121 12.77 -18.70 16.69
CA ILE A 121 13.49 -19.45 15.63
C ILE A 121 14.70 -20.15 16.25
N THR A 122 14.91 -19.92 17.57
CA THR A 122 16.01 -20.64 18.21
C THR A 122 15.49 -21.97 18.79
N VAL A 123 15.95 -23.09 18.14
CA VAL A 123 15.46 -24.43 18.53
C VAL A 123 16.12 -24.83 19.87
N ASP A 124 15.25 -25.28 20.86
CA ASP A 124 15.74 -25.77 22.16
C ASP A 124 16.62 -27.01 21.99
N GLU A 125 17.80 -27.02 22.60
CA GLU A 125 18.84 -28.08 22.50
C GLU A 125 18.32 -29.40 23.06
N THR A 126 17.10 -29.39 23.65
CA THR A 126 16.61 -30.62 24.33
C THR A 126 15.71 -31.42 23.38
N ALA A 127 15.41 -30.89 22.12
CA ALA A 127 14.48 -31.60 21.21
C ALA A 127 15.28 -32.32 20.10
N LEU A 128 15.67 -33.57 20.40
CA LEU A 128 16.50 -34.37 19.45
C LEU A 128 15.73 -34.63 18.16
N SER A 129 16.24 -33.96 16.95
CA SER A 129 15.99 -34.35 15.54
C SER A 129 14.72 -33.66 15.02
N GLN A 130 14.64 -32.34 15.29
CA GLN A 130 13.48 -31.61 14.75
C GLN A 130 13.95 -30.50 13.80
N VAL A 131 13.11 -30.24 12.75
CA VAL A 131 13.34 -29.03 11.94
C VAL A 131 12.18 -28.06 12.20
N LEU A 132 12.62 -26.81 12.48
CA LEU A 132 11.59 -25.76 12.66
C LEU A 132 11.47 -24.90 11.38
N VAL A 133 10.23 -24.91 10.92
CA VAL A 133 9.98 -24.06 9.74
C VAL A 133 9.05 -22.92 10.18
N THR A 134 9.66 -21.66 10.04
CA THR A 134 8.83 -20.49 10.36
C THR A 134 8.43 -19.74 9.09
N LEU A 135 7.09 -19.44 9.14
CA LEU A 135 6.58 -18.70 7.96
C LEU A 135 6.35 -17.24 8.35
N ILE A 136 7.02 -16.48 7.51
CA ILE A 136 6.72 -15.05 7.72
C ILE A 136 5.77 -14.55 6.61
N ASP A 137 4.57 -14.12 7.14
CA ASP A 137 3.62 -13.64 6.12
C ASP A 137 3.20 -12.19 6.42
N GLY A 138 2.83 -11.46 5.37
CA GLY A 138 2.41 -10.04 5.46
C GLY A 138 2.29 -9.44 4.06
N PRO A 139 1.42 -8.39 3.96
CA PRO A 139 1.24 -7.76 2.64
C PRO A 139 2.54 -7.11 2.14
N ALA A 140 2.52 -6.85 0.83
CA ALA A 140 3.73 -6.21 0.24
C ALA A 140 4.02 -4.86 0.93
N GLY A 141 5.35 -4.70 1.16
CA GLY A 141 5.76 -3.37 1.67
C GLY A 141 5.65 -3.29 3.20
N ILE A 142 5.33 -4.47 3.88
CA ILE A 142 5.08 -4.44 5.34
C ILE A 142 6.43 -4.58 6.07
N GLY A 143 7.54 -4.93 5.27
CA GLY A 143 8.88 -4.85 5.87
C GLY A 143 9.46 -6.25 6.14
N LYS A 144 9.14 -7.33 5.37
CA LYS A 144 9.67 -8.70 5.60
C LYS A 144 11.18 -8.73 5.37
N THR A 145 11.52 -8.14 4.23
CA THR A 145 12.96 -8.19 3.92
C THR A 145 13.75 -7.39 4.96
N ALA A 146 13.19 -6.26 5.36
CA ALA A 146 13.89 -5.47 6.39
C ALA A 146 13.98 -6.22 7.72
N LEU A 147 12.92 -6.96 8.00
CA LEU A 147 12.94 -7.73 9.26
C LEU A 147 14.04 -8.79 9.24
N LEU A 148 14.15 -9.53 8.15
CA LEU A 148 15.16 -10.61 8.09
C LEU A 148 16.58 -10.02 8.09
N ARG A 149 16.72 -8.93 7.52
CA ARG A 149 18.05 -8.30 7.52
C ARG A 149 18.44 -7.85 8.94
N GLN A 150 17.42 -7.25 9.61
CA GLN A 150 17.70 -6.79 10.99
C GLN A 150 18.03 -7.99 11.90
N LEU A 151 17.28 -9.02 11.67
CA LEU A 151 17.55 -10.22 12.48
C LEU A 151 18.95 -10.79 12.18
N ALA A 152 19.29 -10.84 10.88
CA ALA A 152 20.64 -11.37 10.51
C ALA A 152 21.74 -10.50 11.12
N TYR A 153 21.52 -9.20 11.09
CA TYR A 153 22.54 -8.30 11.66
C TYR A 153 22.65 -8.50 13.17
N ARG A 154 21.55 -8.55 13.81
CA ARG A 154 21.56 -8.71 15.28
C ARG A 154 22.29 -10.01 15.67
N ARG A 155 21.98 -11.11 14.98
CA ARG A 155 22.65 -12.39 15.33
C ARG A 155 24.14 -12.32 15.04
N ALA A 156 24.48 -11.63 14.02
CA ALA A 156 25.92 -11.55 13.69
C ALA A 156 26.66 -10.64 14.69
N SER A 157 25.98 -9.58 15.13
CA SER A 157 26.66 -8.63 16.03
C SER A 157 26.84 -9.23 17.42
N ASN A 158 25.95 -10.16 17.72
CA ASN A 158 26.02 -10.68 19.10
C ASN A 158 26.57 -12.10 19.12
N TYR A 159 27.11 -12.47 17.97
CA TYR A 159 27.49 -13.90 17.86
C TYR A 159 28.57 -14.25 18.89
N ARG A 160 29.45 -13.35 19.20
CA ARG A 160 30.55 -13.70 20.13
C ARG A 160 30.02 -13.78 21.57
N LEU A 161 28.87 -13.19 21.80
CA LEU A 161 28.32 -13.18 23.17
C LEU A 161 27.41 -14.40 23.39
N ASP A 162 26.55 -14.72 22.46
CA ASP A 162 25.54 -15.75 22.81
C ASP A 162 25.67 -16.97 21.90
N GLN A 163 26.56 -16.90 20.80
CA GLN A 163 26.83 -18.01 19.85
C GLN A 163 25.53 -18.63 19.35
N LYS A 164 24.51 -17.80 19.26
CA LYS A 164 23.29 -18.27 18.59
C LYS A 164 23.53 -18.47 17.09
N PRO A 165 22.67 -19.36 16.47
CA PRO A 165 22.92 -19.64 15.05
C PRO A 165 22.84 -18.37 14.19
N LEU A 166 23.86 -18.26 13.31
CA LEU A 166 23.81 -17.12 12.38
C LEU A 166 22.70 -17.30 11.33
N LEU A 167 22.20 -16.17 10.84
CA LEU A 167 21.10 -16.25 9.85
C LEU A 167 21.65 -15.93 8.45
N LEU A 168 21.60 -17.04 7.65
CA LEU A 168 21.96 -16.76 6.24
C LEU A 168 20.72 -16.29 5.46
N HIS A 169 20.79 -14.96 5.11
CA HIS A 169 19.66 -14.35 4.39
C HIS A 169 19.82 -14.57 2.87
N VAL A 170 18.85 -15.40 2.33
CA VAL A 170 18.89 -15.70 0.88
C VAL A 170 17.80 -14.90 0.19
N GLU A 171 18.27 -13.86 -0.60
CA GLU A 171 17.28 -12.95 -1.23
C GLU A 171 17.02 -13.38 -2.68
N SER A 172 15.65 -13.29 -3.02
CA SER A 172 15.28 -13.58 -4.43
C SER A 172 15.35 -12.30 -5.26
N ARG A 173 16.18 -12.06 -6.24
CA ARG A 173 16.45 -10.80 -6.96
C ARG A 173 15.52 -10.67 -8.17
N GLY A 174 14.33 -11.27 -8.05
CA GLY A 174 13.40 -10.86 -9.12
C GLY A 174 13.67 -11.59 -10.43
N ARG A 175 14.67 -12.59 -10.47
CA ARG A 175 14.90 -13.36 -11.71
C ARG A 175 14.10 -14.67 -11.65
N MET A 176 13.15 -14.87 -12.70
CA MET A 176 12.26 -16.04 -12.87
C MET A 176 13.07 -17.30 -13.21
N LEU A 177 13.10 -18.38 -12.22
CA LEU A 177 13.59 -19.76 -12.47
C LEU A 177 14.96 -19.97 -11.81
N GLN A 178 15.11 -19.24 -10.63
CA GLN A 178 16.44 -19.50 -10.03
C GLN A 178 16.34 -20.66 -9.03
N ASN A 179 17.23 -21.58 -9.21
CA ASN A 179 17.36 -22.72 -8.28
C ASN A 179 17.92 -22.26 -6.91
N LEU A 180 17.21 -22.63 -5.79
CA LEU A 180 17.60 -22.29 -4.40
C LEU A 180 19.11 -22.44 -4.18
N THR A 181 19.71 -23.42 -4.79
CA THR A 181 21.17 -23.62 -4.62
C THR A 181 21.95 -22.43 -5.19
N ASP A 182 21.50 -21.95 -6.26
CA ASP A 182 22.19 -20.77 -6.86
C ASP A 182 22.03 -19.53 -5.99
N LEU A 183 20.84 -19.43 -5.44
CA LEU A 183 20.62 -18.23 -4.59
C LEU A 183 21.50 -18.29 -3.34
N MET A 184 21.61 -19.51 -2.80
CA MET A 184 22.50 -19.64 -1.64
C MET A 184 23.95 -19.33 -2.01
N ALA A 185 24.36 -19.85 -3.10
CA ALA A 185 25.76 -19.61 -3.52
C ALA A 185 26.03 -18.11 -3.69
N PHE A 186 25.11 -17.49 -4.23
CA PHE A 186 25.31 -16.05 -4.44
C PHE A 186 25.40 -15.32 -3.08
N SER A 187 24.42 -15.68 -2.17
CA SER A 187 24.46 -15.02 -0.85
C SER A 187 25.81 -15.25 -0.17
N LEU A 188 26.32 -16.43 -0.31
CA LEU A 188 27.63 -16.73 0.30
C LEU A 188 28.76 -15.94 -0.37
N GLN A 189 28.68 -15.81 -1.67
CA GLN A 189 29.72 -15.04 -2.41
C GLN A 189 29.68 -13.56 -2.00
N THR A 190 28.49 -13.12 -1.85
CA THR A 190 28.37 -11.70 -1.46
C THR A 190 29.06 -11.45 -0.11
N LEU A 191 29.02 -12.47 0.74
CA LEU A 191 29.66 -12.30 2.08
C LEU A 191 31.11 -12.75 2.04
N ARG A 192 31.56 -13.24 0.86
CA ARG A 192 32.95 -13.70 0.65
C ARG A 192 33.31 -14.79 1.66
N LEU A 193 32.35 -15.72 1.79
CA LEU A 193 32.61 -16.81 2.76
C LEU A 193 33.22 -18.01 2.05
N ARG A 194 33.98 -18.85 2.81
CA ARG A 194 34.67 -20.03 2.21
C ARG A 194 33.73 -21.23 2.16
N VAL A 195 32.63 -21.03 2.86
CA VAL A 195 31.67 -22.15 2.86
C VAL A 195 30.91 -22.17 1.52
N THR A 196 30.60 -23.44 1.10
CA THR A 196 29.89 -23.56 -0.20
C THR A 196 28.43 -23.95 0.05
N TYR A 197 27.60 -23.77 -1.00
CA TYR A 197 26.13 -23.94 -0.82
C TYR A 197 25.79 -25.35 -0.35
N ASP A 198 26.57 -26.47 -0.66
CA ASP A 198 26.24 -27.87 -0.27
C ASP A 198 26.59 -28.12 1.20
N GLN A 199 27.38 -27.13 1.84
CA GLN A 199 27.75 -27.29 3.27
C GLN A 199 26.71 -26.62 4.17
N ILE A 200 25.84 -25.88 3.64
CA ILE A 200 24.89 -25.08 4.42
C ILE A 200 23.87 -26.01 5.10
N PRO A 201 23.31 -26.94 4.38
CA PRO A 201 22.33 -27.82 5.05
C PRO A 201 22.94 -28.54 6.26
N VAL A 202 24.27 -28.88 6.15
CA VAL A 202 24.91 -29.54 7.31
C VAL A 202 24.99 -28.56 8.49
N LEU A 203 25.32 -27.32 8.21
CA LEU A 203 25.41 -26.32 9.30
C LEU A 203 24.03 -26.02 9.89
N VAL A 204 23.02 -26.08 9.06
CA VAL A 204 21.64 -25.84 9.56
C VAL A 204 21.22 -27.04 10.42
N ARG A 205 21.51 -28.20 9.97
CA ARG A 205 21.12 -29.42 10.70
C ARG A 205 21.69 -29.43 12.12
N HIS A 206 22.92 -28.81 12.22
CA HIS A 206 23.55 -28.88 13.55
C HIS A 206 23.29 -27.59 14.33
N GLY A 207 22.38 -26.71 13.83
CA GLY A 207 21.91 -25.51 14.57
C GLY A 207 22.95 -24.39 14.59
N LEU A 208 23.91 -24.46 13.68
CA LEU A 208 24.95 -23.40 13.67
C LEU A 208 24.51 -22.23 12.78
N VAL A 209 23.62 -22.59 11.79
CA VAL A 209 23.12 -21.54 10.89
C VAL A 209 21.61 -21.74 10.71
N ALA A 210 20.92 -20.62 10.72
CA ALA A 210 19.52 -20.65 10.25
C ALA A 210 19.39 -20.08 8.83
N LEU A 211 18.41 -20.71 8.09
CA LEU A 211 18.30 -20.30 6.68
C LEU A 211 16.99 -19.52 6.48
N ALA A 212 17.20 -18.23 5.95
CA ALA A 212 15.99 -17.45 5.63
C ALA A 212 15.89 -17.22 4.12
N ILE A 213 14.79 -17.76 3.59
CA ILE A 213 14.56 -17.55 2.14
C ILE A 213 13.54 -16.42 1.94
N ASP A 214 14.06 -15.23 1.47
CA ASP A 214 13.24 -14.01 1.27
C ASP A 214 12.74 -13.92 -0.18
N GLY A 215 11.43 -13.89 -0.33
CA GLY A 215 10.84 -13.86 -1.69
C GLY A 215 10.62 -15.29 -2.23
N PHE A 216 10.28 -16.17 -1.34
CA PHE A 216 10.01 -17.57 -1.73
C PHE A 216 8.95 -17.65 -2.82
N ASP A 217 8.03 -16.74 -2.80
CA ASP A 217 7.00 -16.75 -3.85
C ASP A 217 7.61 -16.47 -5.23
N GLU A 218 8.76 -16.08 -5.34
CA GLU A 218 9.35 -15.71 -6.65
C GLU A 218 10.15 -16.88 -7.22
N LEU A 219 10.23 -18.01 -6.49
CA LEU A 219 11.04 -19.17 -6.89
C LEU A 219 10.20 -20.14 -7.73
N GLY A 220 8.96 -19.84 -8.11
CA GLY A 220 8.06 -20.74 -8.85
C GLY A 220 8.31 -20.69 -10.36
N ASP A 221 8.29 -21.98 -11.02
CA ASP A 221 8.46 -22.14 -12.48
C ASP A 221 7.17 -21.81 -13.24
N PRO A 222 7.26 -21.63 -14.64
CA PRO A 222 6.24 -21.28 -15.63
C PRO A 222 5.06 -22.26 -15.61
N SER A 223 5.13 -23.49 -14.90
CA SER A 223 4.06 -24.52 -14.86
C SER A 223 3.56 -24.69 -13.43
N GLY A 224 4.00 -23.69 -12.44
CA GLY A 224 3.52 -23.88 -11.06
C GLY A 224 4.67 -23.90 -10.05
N TYR A 225 4.45 -24.09 -8.79
CA TYR A 225 5.37 -24.01 -7.63
C TYR A 225 5.88 -25.41 -7.25
N ASP A 226 5.66 -26.31 -8.03
CA ASP A 226 6.00 -27.70 -7.65
C ASP A 226 7.51 -27.88 -7.51
N LEU A 227 8.18 -27.21 -8.35
CA LEU A 227 9.66 -27.35 -8.29
C LEU A 227 10.21 -26.59 -7.06
N ALA A 228 9.65 -25.43 -6.76
CA ALA A 228 10.10 -24.66 -5.57
C ALA A 228 9.80 -25.43 -4.28
N TRP A 229 8.65 -26.07 -4.27
CA TRP A 229 8.30 -26.86 -3.06
C TRP A 229 9.18 -28.12 -2.96
N ALA A 230 9.45 -28.75 -4.13
CA ALA A 230 10.36 -29.92 -4.11
C ALA A 230 11.73 -29.55 -3.56
N GLN A 231 12.17 -28.41 -3.87
CA GLN A 231 13.51 -27.99 -3.40
C GLN A 231 13.47 -27.71 -1.90
N VAL A 232 12.44 -27.14 -1.45
CA VAL A 232 12.35 -26.87 0.00
C VAL A 232 12.21 -28.19 0.76
N ASN A 233 11.38 -29.15 0.15
CA ASN A 233 11.28 -30.48 0.78
C ASN A 233 12.64 -31.17 0.91
N GLU A 234 13.36 -31.02 -0.11
CA GLU A 234 14.72 -31.60 -0.03
C GLU A 234 15.56 -30.90 1.05
N LEU A 235 15.40 -29.62 1.11
CA LEU A 235 16.17 -28.87 2.13
C LEU A 235 15.71 -29.25 3.54
N VAL A 236 14.42 -29.39 3.71
CA VAL A 236 13.92 -29.80 5.03
C VAL A 236 14.51 -31.16 5.42
N ASN A 237 14.57 -32.07 4.49
CA ASN A 237 15.15 -33.40 4.79
C ASN A 237 16.63 -33.32 5.14
N ASN A 238 17.29 -32.42 4.43
CA ASN A 238 18.76 -32.36 4.64
C ASN A 238 19.09 -31.54 5.89
N SER A 239 18.11 -30.83 6.40
CA SER A 239 18.41 -29.93 7.52
C SER A 239 17.81 -30.48 8.82
N ARG A 240 17.21 -31.74 8.72
CA ARG A 240 16.59 -32.32 9.94
C ARG A 240 17.64 -32.59 11.00
N GLY A 241 17.34 -32.29 12.24
CA GLY A 241 18.22 -32.30 13.44
C GLY A 241 17.91 -31.10 14.34
N HIS A 242 18.70 -30.04 14.18
CA HIS A 242 18.45 -28.78 14.93
C HIS A 242 18.30 -27.61 13.95
N GLY A 243 17.69 -27.99 12.79
CA GLY A 243 17.66 -26.97 11.72
C GLY A 243 16.48 -26.01 11.90
N SER A 244 16.79 -24.68 11.50
CA SER A 244 15.72 -23.66 11.46
C SER A 244 15.67 -23.02 10.06
N LEU A 245 14.40 -23.11 9.53
CA LEU A 245 14.20 -22.53 8.18
C LEU A 245 13.10 -21.46 8.26
N ILE A 246 13.48 -20.28 7.66
CA ILE A 246 12.46 -19.20 7.55
C ILE A 246 12.10 -18.99 6.08
N LEU A 247 10.78 -19.12 5.93
CA LEU A 247 10.29 -18.82 4.55
C LEU A 247 9.44 -17.55 4.57
N ALA A 248 10.06 -16.49 3.89
CA ALA A 248 9.30 -15.21 3.82
C ALA A 248 8.73 -15.00 2.42
N GLY A 249 7.49 -14.73 2.37
CA GLY A 249 6.85 -14.47 1.06
C GLY A 249 5.51 -13.75 1.27
N ARG A 250 4.83 -13.50 0.10
CA ARG A 250 3.56 -12.74 0.20
C ARG A 250 2.46 -13.64 0.80
N GLU A 251 1.54 -12.90 1.58
CA GLU A 251 0.39 -13.57 2.23
C GLU A 251 -0.35 -14.50 1.27
N THR A 252 -0.17 -14.31 -0.03
CA THR A 252 -0.88 -15.04 -1.09
C THR A 252 -0.28 -16.45 -1.29
N PHE A 253 0.89 -16.87 -0.56
CA PHE A 253 1.60 -18.10 -0.97
C PHE A 253 2.00 -18.90 0.26
N ILE A 254 1.80 -18.33 1.52
CA ILE A 254 2.43 -18.97 2.69
C ILE A 254 1.34 -19.22 3.74
N GLY A 255 0.09 -19.66 3.30
CA GLY A 255 -0.90 -20.03 4.35
C GLY A 255 -0.55 -21.37 5.00
N GLU A 256 -0.74 -21.48 6.31
CA GLU A 256 -0.36 -22.66 7.12
C GLU A 256 -0.96 -23.95 6.55
N GLY A 257 -2.21 -23.88 6.01
CA GLY A 257 -2.89 -25.07 5.44
C GLY A 257 -2.22 -25.51 4.12
N ARG A 258 -1.92 -24.64 3.27
CA ARG A 258 -1.25 -24.94 1.99
C ARG A 258 0.17 -25.45 2.21
N MET A 259 0.79 -24.96 3.19
CA MET A 259 2.19 -25.38 3.45
C MET A 259 2.23 -26.79 4.05
N LYS A 260 1.22 -26.96 4.86
CA LYS A 260 1.19 -28.34 5.41
C LYS A 260 0.97 -29.37 4.30
N GLY A 261 0.20 -28.96 3.32
CA GLY A 261 -0.05 -29.88 2.19
C GLY A 261 1.13 -29.91 1.21
N ALA A 262 1.85 -28.84 1.11
CA ALA A 262 2.88 -28.72 0.05
C ALA A 262 4.23 -29.21 0.58
N LEU A 263 4.50 -29.19 1.94
CA LEU A 263 5.78 -29.65 2.50
C LEU A 263 5.60 -31.07 3.03
N THR A 264 5.61 -32.03 2.16
CA THR A 264 5.37 -33.44 2.53
C THR A 264 6.53 -33.99 3.38
N ALA A 265 7.61 -33.28 3.37
CA ALA A 265 8.78 -33.80 4.09
C ALA A 265 8.63 -33.54 5.60
N LEU A 266 7.64 -32.67 5.94
CA LEU A 266 7.50 -32.35 7.38
C LEU A 266 6.77 -33.50 8.09
N ASP A 267 7.40 -33.95 9.15
CA ASP A 267 6.74 -34.93 10.02
C ASP A 267 6.03 -34.21 11.19
N GLU A 268 4.65 -34.31 11.25
CA GLU A 268 3.84 -33.50 12.20
C GLU A 268 4.15 -33.89 13.65
N ASN A 269 4.71 -35.09 13.81
CA ASN A 269 4.95 -35.57 15.19
C ASN A 269 6.31 -35.11 15.73
N VAL A 270 7.09 -34.76 14.73
CA VAL A 270 8.46 -34.42 15.19
C VAL A 270 8.80 -32.98 14.78
N ASP A 271 8.31 -32.48 13.67
CA ASP A 271 8.73 -31.16 13.14
C ASP A 271 7.71 -30.11 13.56
N ARG A 272 8.27 -28.85 13.58
CA ARG A 272 7.36 -27.75 13.99
C ARG A 272 7.17 -26.76 12.84
N LEU A 273 5.90 -26.44 12.67
CA LEU A 273 5.58 -25.39 11.67
C LEU A 273 4.86 -24.24 12.37
N GLN A 274 5.51 -23.00 12.15
CA GLN A 274 4.86 -21.83 12.76
C GLN A 274 4.78 -20.67 11.75
N THR A 275 3.73 -19.82 12.12
CA THR A 275 3.57 -18.65 11.22
C THR A 275 3.75 -17.36 12.03
N PHE A 276 4.58 -16.53 11.43
CA PHE A 276 4.75 -15.17 11.99
C PHE A 276 4.18 -14.12 11.03
N SER A 277 2.98 -13.51 11.50
CA SER A 277 2.33 -12.52 10.60
C SER A 277 2.70 -11.10 10.98
N LEU A 278 3.11 -10.38 9.96
CA LEU A 278 3.54 -9.00 10.24
C LEU A 278 2.32 -8.08 10.26
N LEU A 279 2.42 -7.11 11.23
CA LEU A 279 1.33 -6.14 11.34
C LEU A 279 1.84 -4.74 11.02
N PRO A 280 0.88 -4.00 10.39
CA PRO A 280 1.31 -2.60 10.22
C PRO A 280 1.53 -1.89 11.55
N PRO A 281 2.43 -0.86 11.50
CA PRO A 281 2.63 -0.12 12.75
C PRO A 281 1.37 0.63 13.18
N SER A 282 1.31 0.79 14.52
CA SER A 282 0.18 1.61 15.01
C SER A 282 0.32 3.08 14.57
N VAL A 283 -0.74 3.73 14.62
CA VAL A 283 -0.76 5.14 14.15
C VAL A 283 0.22 5.98 14.98
N ASP A 284 0.28 5.68 16.24
CA ASP A 284 1.16 6.49 17.11
C ASP A 284 2.64 6.24 16.78
N VAL A 285 2.89 4.98 16.54
CA VAL A 285 4.29 4.64 16.20
C VAL A 285 4.66 5.25 14.83
N ALA A 286 3.78 5.22 13.91
CA ALA A 286 4.04 5.79 12.57
C ALA A 286 4.26 7.30 12.65
N LYS A 287 3.45 7.97 13.46
CA LYS A 287 3.59 9.44 13.57
C LYS A 287 4.92 9.80 14.24
N ALA A 288 5.20 9.04 15.27
CA ALA A 288 6.48 9.29 15.97
C ALA A 288 7.67 9.11 15.02
N TRP A 289 7.58 8.05 14.25
CA TRP A 289 8.68 7.79 13.31
C TRP A 289 8.76 8.89 12.24
N LEU A 290 7.69 9.32 11.68
CA LEU A 290 7.70 10.38 10.64
C LEU A 290 8.21 11.70 11.23
N SER A 291 7.87 11.93 12.51
CA SER A 291 8.35 13.17 13.15
C SER A 291 9.88 13.16 13.26
N GLU A 292 10.40 11.97 13.53
CA GLU A 292 11.87 11.88 13.63
C GLU A 292 12.54 12.03 12.26
N ASN A 293 11.64 11.95 11.24
CA ASN A 293 12.25 12.01 9.89
C ASN A 293 11.78 13.25 9.14
N GLY A 294 11.50 14.33 9.99
CA GLY A 294 11.44 15.64 9.27
C GLY A 294 9.99 16.11 9.09
N TRP A 295 8.99 15.24 9.64
CA TRP A 295 7.59 15.73 9.55
C TRP A 295 7.28 16.57 10.80
N SER A 296 6.58 17.72 10.54
CA SER A 296 6.22 18.58 11.69
C SER A 296 4.90 18.10 12.33
N SER A 297 4.75 18.34 13.59
CA SER A 297 3.55 17.89 14.32
C SER A 297 2.27 18.56 13.79
N ASP A 298 2.41 19.65 13.10
CA ASP A 298 1.23 20.38 12.57
C ASP A 298 0.64 19.67 11.35
N ILE A 299 1.43 18.89 10.66
CA ILE A 299 0.96 18.23 9.41
C ILE A 299 0.04 17.07 9.77
N PHE A 300 0.18 16.52 10.99
CA PHE A 300 -0.62 15.32 11.34
C PHE A 300 -2.06 15.70 11.66
N ASN A 301 -2.26 16.97 11.98
CA ASN A 301 -3.64 17.37 12.34
C ASN A 301 -4.39 17.94 11.14
N ARG A 302 -3.78 17.79 10.05
CA ARG A 302 -4.47 18.30 8.86
C ARG A 302 -5.48 17.28 8.32
N GLN A 303 -6.69 17.74 7.92
CA GLN A 303 -7.81 16.88 7.48
C GLN A 303 -7.39 16.00 6.29
N GLU A 304 -6.39 16.39 5.52
CA GLU A 304 -6.02 15.67 4.28
C GLU A 304 -5.10 14.48 4.59
N VAL A 305 -4.46 14.52 5.73
CA VAL A 305 -3.49 13.46 6.06
C VAL A 305 -4.11 12.52 7.10
N GLU A 306 -5.30 13.01 7.59
CA GLU A 306 -5.94 12.22 8.67
C GLU A 306 -6.31 10.81 8.17
N ALA A 307 -6.69 10.77 6.87
CA ALA A 307 -7.13 9.47 6.32
C ALA A 307 -5.96 8.47 6.25
N LEU A 308 -4.71 9.06 6.23
CA LEU A 308 -3.52 8.17 6.12
C LEU A 308 -3.26 7.44 7.45
N PHE A 309 -3.84 8.11 8.46
CA PHE A 309 -3.44 7.53 9.76
C PHE A 309 -4.67 6.98 10.47
N GLU A 310 -5.61 6.43 9.69
CA GLU A 310 -6.72 5.67 10.30
C GLU A 310 -6.30 4.20 10.54
N GLU A 311 -6.89 3.74 11.58
CA GLU A 311 -6.54 2.32 11.84
C GLU A 311 -6.86 1.46 10.61
N GLY A 312 -5.76 0.68 10.23
CA GLY A 312 -5.99 -0.26 9.11
C GLY A 312 -5.73 0.40 7.75
N SER A 313 -5.25 1.65 7.86
CA SER A 313 -4.98 2.33 6.59
C SER A 313 -3.81 1.67 5.85
N TYR A 314 -4.02 1.59 4.57
CA TYR A 314 -2.97 1.01 3.71
C TYR A 314 -1.69 1.87 3.73
N ALA A 315 -1.79 3.09 4.12
CA ALA A 315 -0.64 4.01 4.12
C ALA A 315 0.31 3.70 5.29
N LEU A 316 -0.23 2.91 6.25
CA LEU A 316 0.60 2.67 7.45
C LEU A 316 1.66 1.60 7.17
N ARG A 317 1.68 1.18 6.05
CA ARG A 317 2.76 0.21 5.72
C ARG A 317 4.13 0.90 5.67
N PRO A 318 5.11 0.17 6.17
CA PRO A 318 6.43 0.79 6.26
C PRO A 318 6.95 1.28 4.90
N PHE A 319 6.68 0.55 3.90
CA PHE A 319 7.11 1.02 2.57
C PHE A 319 6.58 2.42 2.28
N PHE A 320 5.28 2.62 2.52
CA PHE A 320 4.69 3.94 2.20
C PHE A 320 5.19 5.01 3.18
N LEU A 321 5.37 4.60 4.40
CA LEU A 321 5.90 5.58 5.37
C LEU A 321 7.31 6.04 4.97
N LYS A 322 8.08 5.16 4.45
CA LYS A 322 9.41 5.57 3.97
C LYS A 322 9.32 6.50 2.77
N GLU A 323 8.38 6.11 1.93
CA GLU A 323 8.23 6.99 0.75
C GLU A 323 7.78 8.39 1.16
N LEU A 324 7.08 8.39 2.24
CA LEU A 324 6.60 9.71 2.69
C LEU A 324 7.74 10.53 3.30
N THR A 325 8.92 9.88 3.60
CA THR A 325 10.04 10.63 4.22
C THR A 325 11.02 11.10 3.16
N GLN A 326 10.79 10.73 1.90
CA GLN A 326 11.71 11.21 0.85
C GLN A 326 11.71 12.74 0.77
N GLU A 327 13.01 13.22 0.50
CA GLU A 327 13.21 14.69 0.52
C GLU A 327 12.18 15.40 -0.38
N GLY A 328 11.38 16.31 0.29
CA GLY A 328 10.53 17.18 -0.56
C GLY A 328 9.07 16.73 -0.52
N VAL A 329 8.86 15.41 -0.02
CA VAL A 329 7.48 14.89 -0.07
C VAL A 329 6.66 15.57 1.05
N SER A 330 7.29 15.64 2.28
CA SER A 330 6.59 16.33 3.38
C SER A 330 6.30 17.79 3.03
N THR A 331 7.28 18.39 2.34
CA THR A 331 7.07 19.78 1.90
C THR A 331 6.03 19.82 0.76
N GLN A 332 6.10 18.74 -0.07
CA GLN A 332 5.14 18.67 -1.20
C GLN A 332 3.71 18.42 -0.68
N ILE A 333 3.68 17.55 0.35
CA ILE A 333 2.35 17.28 0.95
C ILE A 333 1.90 18.54 1.70
N SER A 334 2.95 19.13 2.40
CA SER A 334 2.66 20.38 3.11
C SER A 334 2.34 21.53 2.14
N GLU A 335 2.98 21.42 0.97
CA GLU A 335 2.80 22.50 -0.01
C GLU A 335 1.65 22.15 -0.98
N GLY A 336 0.97 20.77 -0.66
CA GLY A 336 -0.26 20.42 -1.41
C GLY A 336 0.04 20.11 -2.87
N VAL A 337 1.31 19.90 -3.29
CA VAL A 337 1.70 19.47 -4.65
C VAL A 337 1.12 18.09 -4.93
N VAL A 338 0.85 17.27 -3.87
CA VAL A 338 0.24 15.95 -4.13
C VAL A 338 -1.29 16.07 -3.97
N GLY A 339 -2.01 16.41 -5.11
CA GLY A 339 -3.46 16.70 -5.23
C GLY A 339 -4.32 15.58 -4.63
N ASP A 340 -3.85 14.21 -4.68
CA ASP A 340 -4.59 13.07 -4.09
C ASP A 340 -3.60 12.03 -3.57
N LEU A 341 -3.51 11.94 -2.24
CA LEU A 341 -2.53 11.09 -1.54
C LEU A 341 -2.70 9.62 -1.93
N LEU A 342 -3.94 9.18 -2.11
CA LEU A 342 -4.15 7.80 -2.58
C LEU A 342 -3.53 7.57 -3.95
N GLN A 343 -3.68 8.44 -4.80
CA GLN A 343 -3.06 8.31 -6.13
C GLN A 343 -1.52 8.28 -6.03
N PHE A 344 -1.07 9.19 -5.25
CA PHE A 344 0.39 9.21 -5.09
C PHE A 344 0.89 7.84 -4.62
N LEU A 345 0.18 7.27 -3.66
CA LEU A 345 0.63 5.96 -3.12
C LEU A 345 0.50 4.88 -4.19
N ILE A 346 -0.59 4.94 -4.94
CA ILE A 346 -0.78 3.93 -5.98
C ILE A 346 0.31 4.07 -7.07
N ASP A 347 0.64 5.30 -7.42
CA ASP A 347 1.66 5.50 -8.47
C ASP A 347 3.04 5.03 -7.99
N THR A 348 3.24 5.30 -6.73
CA THR A 348 4.54 4.85 -6.19
C THR A 348 4.64 3.32 -6.19
N MET A 349 3.55 2.75 -5.86
CA MET A 349 3.56 1.27 -5.84
C MET A 349 3.64 0.71 -7.26
N ILE A 350 2.93 1.30 -8.16
CA ILE A 350 3.02 0.82 -9.56
C ILE A 350 4.47 0.96 -10.06
N ASP A 351 5.06 2.06 -9.71
CA ASP A 351 6.46 2.26 -10.16
C ASP A 351 7.37 1.18 -9.57
N ARG A 352 7.17 0.93 -8.37
CA ARG A 352 7.99 -0.12 -7.74
C ARG A 352 7.73 -1.49 -8.39
N GLU A 353 6.50 -1.73 -8.59
CA GLU A 353 6.17 -3.06 -9.15
C GLU A 353 6.67 -3.22 -10.58
N THR A 354 6.77 -2.18 -11.29
CA THR A 354 7.21 -2.27 -12.70
C THR A 354 8.71 -2.58 -12.77
N LYS A 355 9.40 -2.32 -11.70
CA LYS A 355 10.86 -2.59 -11.71
C LYS A 355 11.13 -4.07 -11.40
N LYS A 356 10.02 -4.80 -11.22
CA LYS A 356 10.24 -6.23 -10.83
C LYS A 356 9.90 -7.16 -11.98
N PHE A 357 9.69 -6.70 -13.23
CA PHE A 357 9.20 -7.50 -14.37
C PHE A 357 10.37 -8.20 -15.05
N GLY A 358 11.67 -8.11 -14.44
CA GLY A 358 12.82 -8.92 -14.90
C GLY A 358 13.46 -8.30 -16.14
N GLU A 359 14.73 -8.76 -16.62
CA GLU A 359 15.58 -8.13 -17.66
C GLU A 359 15.02 -8.42 -19.06
N ASP A 360 14.34 -9.59 -19.20
CA ASP A 360 13.82 -9.95 -20.54
C ASP A 360 12.67 -9.02 -20.94
N ILE A 361 11.82 -8.70 -20.03
CA ILE A 361 10.68 -7.79 -20.32
C ILE A 361 11.18 -6.36 -20.42
N GLU A 362 12.21 -6.08 -19.64
CA GLU A 362 12.74 -4.70 -19.68
C GLU A 362 13.44 -4.41 -21.01
N ALA A 363 13.86 -5.49 -21.62
CA ALA A 363 14.55 -5.29 -22.92
C ALA A 363 13.53 -5.07 -24.05
N ALA A 364 12.29 -5.49 -23.81
CA ALA A 364 11.32 -5.44 -24.92
C ALA A 364 10.29 -4.33 -24.69
N THR A 365 10.24 -3.84 -23.48
CA THR A 365 9.19 -2.83 -23.21
C THR A 365 9.82 -1.63 -22.49
N THR A 366 9.13 -0.48 -22.74
CA THR A 366 9.60 0.71 -21.98
C THR A 366 8.93 0.74 -20.60
N HIS A 367 9.56 1.45 -19.72
CA HIS A 367 8.98 1.63 -18.36
C HIS A 367 7.54 2.14 -18.45
N GLU A 368 7.28 3.03 -19.28
CA GLU A 368 5.91 3.58 -19.44
C GLU A 368 4.92 2.51 -19.91
N GLN A 369 5.33 1.74 -20.79
CA GLN A 369 4.44 0.67 -21.28
C GLN A 369 4.10 -0.32 -20.15
N ARG A 370 5.03 -0.53 -19.32
CA ARG A 370 4.76 -1.47 -18.20
C ARG A 370 3.80 -0.84 -17.18
N CYS A 371 4.01 0.39 -16.97
CA CYS A 371 3.06 1.07 -16.07
C CYS A 371 1.64 1.02 -16.64
N VAL A 372 1.56 1.29 -17.94
CA VAL A 372 0.22 1.27 -18.58
C VAL A 372 -0.38 -0.14 -18.51
N PHE A 373 0.46 -1.10 -18.68
CA PHE A 373 -0.05 -2.48 -18.61
C PHE A 373 -0.63 -2.77 -17.21
N LEU A 374 0.21 -2.53 -16.19
CA LEU A 374 -0.23 -2.86 -14.82
C LEU A 374 -1.52 -2.11 -14.48
N ARG A 375 -1.61 -0.88 -14.88
CA ARG A 375 -2.84 -0.11 -14.58
C ARG A 375 -4.06 -0.71 -15.29
N THR A 376 -3.84 -0.99 -16.55
CA THR A 376 -4.99 -1.52 -17.31
C THR A 376 -5.37 -2.92 -16.79
N PHE A 377 -4.33 -3.65 -16.48
CA PHE A 377 -4.60 -5.00 -15.94
C PHE A 377 -5.43 -4.91 -14.65
N LEU A 378 -5.05 -4.03 -13.73
CA LEU A 378 -5.75 -3.95 -12.44
C LEU A 378 -7.15 -3.34 -12.62
N GLU A 379 -7.31 -2.45 -13.62
CA GLU A 379 -8.67 -1.94 -13.93
C GLU A 379 -9.58 -3.06 -14.42
N GLU A 380 -9.04 -3.92 -15.24
CA GLU A 380 -9.89 -4.99 -15.78
C GLU A 380 -10.19 -6.04 -14.70
N VAL A 381 -9.18 -6.21 -13.82
CA VAL A 381 -9.45 -7.16 -12.72
C VAL A 381 -10.58 -6.60 -11.84
N ALA A 382 -10.46 -5.32 -11.47
CA ALA A 382 -11.53 -4.71 -10.65
C ALA A 382 -12.88 -4.77 -11.36
N ARG A 383 -12.81 -4.52 -12.66
CA ARG A 383 -14.07 -4.57 -13.43
C ARG A 383 -14.68 -5.98 -13.41
N ASP A 384 -13.85 -6.99 -13.66
CA ASP A 384 -14.37 -8.38 -13.68
C ASP A 384 -14.97 -8.74 -12.31
N MET A 385 -14.22 -8.41 -11.24
CA MET A 385 -14.75 -8.75 -9.89
C MET A 385 -16.09 -8.05 -9.65
N ALA A 386 -16.21 -6.83 -10.10
CA ALA A 386 -17.47 -6.08 -9.89
C ALA A 386 -18.59 -6.66 -10.76
N ASP A 387 -18.27 -7.00 -11.96
CA ASP A 387 -19.32 -7.55 -12.86
C ASP A 387 -19.88 -8.86 -12.29
N ASN A 388 -18.96 -9.53 -11.58
CA ASN A 388 -19.42 -10.83 -11.06
C ASN A 388 -19.87 -10.70 -9.60
N GLN A 389 -19.90 -9.49 -9.09
CA GLN A 389 -20.29 -9.18 -7.70
C GLN A 389 -19.56 -10.08 -6.70
N THR A 390 -18.27 -10.19 -7.03
CA THR A 390 -17.42 -10.96 -6.10
C THR A 390 -16.24 -10.10 -5.64
N ASP A 391 -15.78 -10.41 -4.50
CA ASP A 391 -14.63 -9.63 -3.97
C ASP A 391 -13.32 -10.39 -4.22
N ALA A 392 -13.49 -11.50 -4.98
CA ALA A 392 -12.27 -12.27 -5.31
C ALA A 392 -12.38 -12.83 -6.74
N ILE A 393 -11.18 -13.17 -7.25
CA ILE A 393 -11.13 -13.61 -8.66
C ILE A 393 -10.21 -14.83 -8.75
N PRO A 394 -10.72 -15.85 -9.61
CA PRO A 394 -9.88 -17.06 -9.75
C PRO A 394 -8.56 -16.74 -10.48
N GLY A 395 -7.51 -17.51 -10.09
CA GLY A 395 -6.16 -17.28 -10.65
C GLY A 395 -6.16 -17.46 -12.17
N ASP A 396 -6.90 -18.44 -12.66
CA ASP A 396 -6.92 -18.68 -14.12
C ASP A 396 -7.51 -17.47 -14.87
N THR A 397 -8.56 -16.92 -14.26
CA THR A 397 -9.16 -15.72 -14.89
C THR A 397 -8.17 -14.54 -14.86
N LEU A 398 -7.42 -14.46 -13.79
CA LEU A 398 -6.39 -13.38 -13.72
C LEU A 398 -5.37 -13.53 -14.86
N GLY A 399 -4.93 -14.76 -14.99
CA GLY A 399 -3.97 -15.03 -16.07
C GLY A 399 -4.53 -14.66 -17.45
N TRP A 400 -5.80 -14.97 -17.62
CA TRP A 400 -6.42 -14.67 -18.92
C TRP A 400 -6.50 -13.15 -19.14
N ILE A 401 -6.90 -12.44 -18.11
CA ILE A 401 -7.00 -10.96 -18.25
C ILE A 401 -5.62 -10.38 -18.56
N ALA A 402 -4.59 -10.88 -17.88
CA ALA A 402 -3.22 -10.37 -18.13
C ALA A 402 -2.79 -10.63 -19.58
N GLU A 403 -3.18 -11.73 -20.05
CA GLU A 403 -2.79 -12.07 -21.44
C GLU A 403 -3.52 -11.15 -22.45
N VAL A 404 -4.74 -10.92 -22.18
CA VAL A 404 -5.52 -10.08 -23.11
C VAL A 404 -4.97 -8.65 -23.09
N VAL A 405 -4.62 -8.24 -21.92
CA VAL A 405 -4.15 -6.84 -21.82
C VAL A 405 -2.74 -6.73 -22.41
N ALA A 406 -1.95 -7.80 -22.26
CA ALA A 406 -0.53 -7.78 -22.73
C ALA A 406 -0.46 -7.89 -24.25
N SER A 407 -1.42 -8.65 -24.87
CA SER A 407 -1.36 -8.91 -26.33
C SER A 407 -1.49 -7.60 -27.11
N ASP A 408 -1.84 -6.59 -26.39
CA ASP A 408 -1.96 -5.30 -27.12
C ASP A 408 -0.61 -4.57 -27.17
N ASN A 409 0.43 -5.13 -26.41
CA ASN A 409 1.63 -4.29 -26.28
C ASN A 409 2.90 -5.14 -26.36
N VAL A 410 2.72 -6.53 -26.30
CA VAL A 410 3.98 -7.31 -26.26
C VAL A 410 3.78 -8.57 -27.09
N SER A 411 4.93 -9.25 -27.61
CA SER A 411 4.89 -10.52 -28.34
C SER A 411 4.26 -11.64 -27.50
N PRO A 412 3.72 -12.69 -28.05
CA PRO A 412 3.01 -13.80 -27.39
C PRO A 412 3.93 -14.53 -26.39
N SER A 413 5.24 -14.63 -26.69
CA SER A 413 6.17 -15.28 -25.76
C SER A 413 6.36 -14.46 -24.48
N LEU A 414 6.26 -13.14 -24.51
CA LEU A 414 6.42 -12.24 -23.34
C LEU A 414 5.08 -12.09 -22.59
N ALA A 415 3.99 -12.40 -23.31
CA ALA A 415 2.67 -12.37 -22.65
C ALA A 415 2.54 -13.50 -21.62
N GLY A 416 3.24 -14.62 -21.97
CA GLY A 416 3.25 -15.74 -21.01
C GLY A 416 3.92 -15.35 -19.69
N VAL A 417 4.99 -14.53 -19.81
CA VAL A 417 5.72 -14.11 -18.59
C VAL A 417 4.85 -13.16 -17.75
N LEU A 418 4.15 -12.28 -18.40
CA LEU A 418 3.28 -11.32 -17.68
C LEU A 418 2.08 -12.03 -17.05
N LYS A 419 1.56 -13.00 -17.75
CA LYS A 419 0.49 -13.85 -17.17
C LYS A 419 0.95 -14.49 -15.85
N ASN A 420 2.12 -14.86 -15.79
CA ASN A 420 2.59 -15.55 -14.57
C ASN A 420 2.82 -14.55 -13.42
N ARG A 421 3.01 -13.36 -13.85
CA ARG A 421 3.27 -12.36 -12.79
C ARG A 421 1.95 -11.77 -12.27
N ALA A 422 0.99 -11.98 -13.04
CA ALA A 422 -0.28 -11.30 -12.71
C ALA A 422 -0.79 -11.75 -11.33
N SER A 423 -0.33 -12.97 -10.91
CA SER A 423 -0.90 -13.49 -9.64
C SER A 423 -0.06 -13.04 -8.45
N VAL A 424 1.06 -12.32 -8.81
CA VAL A 424 1.95 -12.03 -7.66
C VAL A 424 2.13 -10.51 -7.56
N VAL A 425 1.19 -9.83 -8.21
CA VAL A 425 1.33 -8.36 -8.16
C VAL A 425 0.94 -7.88 -6.75
N ALA A 426 1.61 -6.81 -6.29
CA ALA A 426 1.56 -6.34 -4.88
C ALA A 426 0.16 -5.86 -4.52
N PHE A 427 -0.70 -5.71 -5.54
CA PHE A 427 -2.01 -5.10 -5.24
C PHE A 427 -3.02 -6.19 -4.93
N LEU A 428 -2.59 -7.46 -5.14
CA LEU A 428 -3.55 -8.55 -4.96
C LEU A 428 -3.04 -9.50 -3.87
N THR A 429 -4.08 -10.00 -3.02
CA THR A 429 -3.73 -10.98 -1.99
C THR A 429 -4.62 -12.23 -2.13
N VAL A 430 -4.30 -13.30 -1.46
CA VAL A 430 -5.06 -14.56 -1.58
C VAL A 430 -6.33 -14.43 -0.75
N ASP A 431 -7.27 -15.01 -1.40
CA ASP A 431 -8.57 -15.03 -0.70
C ASP A 431 -8.71 -16.33 0.11
N GLU A 432 -9.58 -16.34 1.02
CA GLU A 432 -9.79 -17.56 1.84
C GLU A 432 -10.12 -18.77 0.94
N ARG A 433 -10.74 -18.46 -0.21
CA ARG A 433 -11.03 -19.57 -1.15
C ARG A 433 -9.77 -19.96 -1.95
N ARG A 434 -9.65 -21.22 -2.11
CA ARG A 434 -8.44 -21.72 -2.79
C ARG A 434 -8.43 -21.29 -4.27
N GLY A 435 -7.17 -20.71 -4.69
CA GLY A 435 -6.97 -20.39 -6.12
C GLY A 435 -7.59 -19.03 -6.48
N TYR A 436 -8.13 -18.37 -5.42
CA TYR A 436 -8.74 -17.06 -5.70
C TYR A 436 -7.86 -15.95 -5.13
N ARG A 437 -8.14 -14.78 -5.87
CA ARG A 437 -7.36 -13.60 -5.42
C ARG A 437 -8.31 -12.41 -5.22
N ARG A 438 -7.85 -11.48 -4.25
CA ARG A 438 -8.62 -10.24 -4.06
C ARG A 438 -7.68 -9.05 -3.86
N PHE A 439 -8.20 -7.88 -4.00
CA PHE A 439 -7.34 -6.71 -3.76
C PHE A 439 -6.93 -6.65 -2.28
N SER A 440 -5.74 -6.15 -2.10
CA SER A 440 -5.20 -6.16 -0.73
C SER A 440 -5.99 -5.18 0.16
N ASP A 441 -6.58 -4.20 -0.57
CA ASP A 441 -7.40 -3.21 0.17
C ASP A 441 -8.57 -2.77 -0.72
N GLY A 442 -9.75 -2.62 -0.06
CA GLY A 442 -10.99 -2.24 -0.79
C GLY A 442 -10.86 -0.87 -1.48
N GLN A 443 -10.13 0.06 -0.81
CA GLN A 443 -9.98 1.40 -1.41
C GLN A 443 -9.17 1.35 -2.72
N ILE A 444 -8.16 0.46 -2.71
CA ILE A 444 -7.35 0.35 -3.95
C ILE A 444 -8.20 -0.25 -5.08
N GLY A 445 -8.95 -1.33 -4.65
CA GLY A 445 -9.84 -1.93 -5.68
C GLY A 445 -10.83 -0.91 -6.24
N ASN A 446 -11.46 -0.10 -5.37
CA ASN A 446 -12.47 0.88 -5.82
C ASN A 446 -11.84 1.99 -6.67
N TYR A 447 -10.59 2.29 -6.30
CA TYR A 447 -9.91 3.30 -7.15
C TYR A 447 -9.79 2.79 -8.60
N PHE A 448 -9.29 1.54 -8.79
CA PHE A 448 -9.12 1.05 -10.17
C PHE A 448 -10.49 0.81 -10.82
N LEU A 449 -11.49 0.40 -10.00
CA LEU A 449 -12.83 0.24 -10.58
C LEU A 449 -13.38 1.59 -11.05
N SER A 450 -13.07 2.67 -10.26
CA SER A 450 -13.52 4.02 -10.67
C SER A 450 -12.90 4.45 -12.00
N GLN A 451 -11.64 4.14 -12.15
CA GLN A 451 -10.99 4.50 -13.44
C GLN A 451 -11.60 3.70 -14.59
N ALA A 452 -11.83 2.40 -14.30
CA ALA A 452 -12.41 1.57 -15.38
C ALA A 452 -13.83 2.06 -15.73
N THR A 453 -14.52 2.59 -14.74
CA THR A 453 -15.90 3.05 -14.98
C THR A 453 -15.89 4.30 -15.89
N VAL A 454 -15.04 5.22 -15.56
CA VAL A 454 -14.99 6.45 -16.37
C VAL A 454 -14.62 6.10 -17.82
N LYS A 455 -13.68 5.15 -17.96
CA LYS A 455 -13.21 4.80 -19.32
C LYS A 455 -14.32 4.06 -20.08
N ALA A 456 -14.94 3.15 -19.42
CA ALA A 456 -15.95 2.33 -20.13
C ALA A 456 -17.17 3.18 -20.51
N VAL A 457 -17.66 3.99 -19.60
CA VAL A 457 -18.89 4.78 -19.90
C VAL A 457 -18.55 5.89 -20.91
N SER A 458 -17.39 6.44 -20.74
CA SER A 458 -17.00 7.46 -21.75
C SER A 458 -16.94 6.87 -23.15
N ALA A 459 -16.65 5.58 -23.23
CA ALA A 459 -16.58 4.92 -24.56
C ALA A 459 -17.97 4.41 -24.97
N GLY A 460 -18.97 4.70 -24.15
CA GLY A 460 -20.36 4.36 -24.54
C GLY A 460 -20.75 2.97 -24.02
N GLU A 461 -19.87 2.34 -23.32
CA GLU A 461 -20.20 1.01 -22.77
C GLU A 461 -20.75 1.17 -21.34
N ILE A 462 -21.95 0.45 -21.12
CA ILE A 462 -22.45 0.44 -19.73
C ILE A 462 -22.20 -0.94 -19.12
N PRO A 463 -21.17 -0.93 -18.23
CA PRO A 463 -20.76 -2.23 -17.69
C PRO A 463 -21.86 -2.87 -16.83
N LYS A 464 -21.76 -4.23 -16.66
CA LYS A 464 -22.79 -5.00 -15.92
C LYS A 464 -22.89 -4.51 -14.47
N PHE A 465 -21.74 -4.18 -13.91
CA PHE A 465 -21.81 -3.82 -12.48
C PHE A 465 -22.48 -2.46 -12.29
N VAL A 466 -22.43 -1.62 -13.33
CA VAL A 466 -23.18 -0.35 -13.23
C VAL A 466 -24.68 -0.63 -13.33
N ARG A 467 -25.04 -1.71 -13.98
CA ARG A 467 -26.47 -2.01 -14.17
C ARG A 467 -27.03 -2.77 -12.96
N ARG A 468 -26.08 -3.44 -12.16
CA ARG A 468 -26.65 -4.41 -11.18
C ARG A 468 -26.30 -3.96 -9.76
N ASN A 469 -25.14 -3.27 -9.61
CA ASN A 469 -24.66 -3.08 -8.22
C ASN A 469 -25.24 -1.79 -7.64
N ILE A 470 -25.18 -1.80 -6.28
CA ILE A 470 -25.47 -0.52 -5.59
C ILE A 470 -24.14 0.10 -5.14
N PHE A 471 -24.04 1.40 -5.60
CA PHE A 471 -22.74 2.03 -5.26
C PHE A 471 -22.83 2.67 -3.87
N GLY A 472 -21.93 2.20 -3.03
CA GLY A 472 -21.87 2.74 -1.66
C GLY A 472 -20.93 3.96 -1.56
N LEU A 473 -20.78 4.49 -0.40
CA LEU A 473 -20.02 5.73 -0.15
C LEU A 473 -18.54 5.54 -0.50
N GLU A 474 -18.06 4.42 -0.11
CA GLU A 474 -16.61 4.21 -0.34
C GLU A 474 -16.27 4.29 -1.84
N PHE A 475 -17.09 3.61 -2.68
CA PHE A 475 -16.82 3.67 -4.13
C PHE A 475 -16.98 5.10 -4.65
N LEU A 476 -18.07 5.81 -4.28
CA LEU A 476 -18.34 7.17 -4.82
C LEU A 476 -17.24 8.14 -4.41
N GLU A 477 -16.68 7.93 -3.25
CA GLU A 477 -15.54 8.79 -2.84
C GLU A 477 -14.31 8.54 -3.70
N ASN A 478 -14.03 7.26 -3.89
CA ASN A 478 -12.86 6.95 -4.74
C ASN A 478 -13.09 7.40 -6.20
N PHE A 479 -14.38 7.35 -6.56
CA PHE A 479 -14.68 7.81 -7.93
C PHE A 479 -14.31 9.28 -8.08
N CYS A 480 -14.57 10.12 -7.07
CA CYS A 480 -14.19 11.55 -7.15
C CYS A 480 -12.67 11.70 -7.28
N SER A 481 -11.96 10.82 -6.57
CA SER A 481 -10.50 10.88 -6.68
C SER A 481 -10.02 10.51 -8.09
N ALA A 482 -10.69 9.49 -8.64
CA ALA A 482 -10.29 9.06 -10.00
C ALA A 482 -10.61 10.15 -11.04
N VAL A 483 -11.72 10.85 -10.85
CA VAL A 483 -12.14 11.88 -11.84
C VAL A 483 -11.13 13.04 -11.81
N ARG A 484 -10.50 13.35 -10.72
CA ARG A 484 -9.54 14.47 -10.63
C ARG A 484 -8.31 14.20 -11.49
N THR A 485 -8.16 12.93 -11.76
CA THR A 485 -6.91 12.64 -12.51
C THR A 485 -7.24 12.26 -13.95
N THR A 486 -8.50 12.34 -14.30
CA THR A 486 -8.89 11.92 -15.66
C THR A 486 -8.89 13.14 -16.59
N VAL A 487 -8.57 12.87 -17.87
CA VAL A 487 -8.49 13.98 -18.84
C VAL A 487 -9.92 14.49 -19.17
N GLN A 488 -10.12 15.86 -19.54
CA GLN A 488 -11.44 16.53 -19.68
C GLN A 488 -12.23 15.88 -20.80
N THR A 489 -11.54 15.50 -21.86
CA THR A 489 -12.28 14.89 -22.98
C THR A 489 -12.99 13.60 -22.53
N GLN A 490 -12.36 12.86 -21.73
CA GLN A 490 -13.00 11.62 -21.25
C GLN A 490 -14.13 11.94 -20.27
N ILE A 491 -13.99 12.95 -19.47
CA ILE A 491 -15.04 13.36 -18.51
C ILE A 491 -16.28 13.84 -19.28
N ASP A 492 -15.99 14.67 -20.25
CA ASP A 492 -17.14 15.12 -21.05
C ASP A 492 -17.82 13.96 -21.78
N GLY A 493 -16.85 13.08 -22.26
CA GLY A 493 -17.43 11.87 -22.92
C GLY A 493 -18.27 11.05 -21.92
N PHE A 494 -17.76 10.96 -20.74
CA PHE A 494 -18.51 10.18 -19.73
C PHE A 494 -19.85 10.85 -19.44
N ALA A 495 -19.85 12.17 -19.11
CA ALA A 495 -21.09 12.88 -18.78
C ALA A 495 -22.13 12.76 -19.91
N GLU A 496 -21.63 12.92 -21.13
CA GLU A 496 -22.57 12.85 -22.28
C GLU A 496 -23.16 11.45 -22.42
N ALA A 497 -22.31 10.46 -22.33
CA ALA A 497 -22.80 9.07 -22.50
C ALA A 497 -23.73 8.68 -21.36
N ALA A 498 -23.41 9.17 -20.17
CA ALA A 498 -24.24 8.78 -19.00
C ALA A 498 -25.62 9.44 -19.10
N VAL A 499 -25.65 10.73 -19.43
CA VAL A 499 -26.95 11.43 -19.55
C VAL A 499 -27.78 10.80 -20.67
N ASP A 500 -27.09 10.55 -21.79
CA ASP A 500 -27.82 9.92 -22.90
C ASP A 500 -28.42 8.57 -22.48
N HIS A 501 -27.69 7.80 -21.71
CA HIS A 501 -28.20 6.48 -21.31
C HIS A 501 -29.34 6.64 -20.29
N ILE A 502 -29.20 7.58 -19.36
CA ILE A 502 -30.27 7.79 -18.36
C ILE A 502 -31.59 8.14 -19.07
N GLU A 503 -31.52 8.85 -20.22
CA GLU A 503 -32.76 9.29 -20.90
C GLU A 503 -33.36 8.16 -21.73
N LYS A 504 -32.51 7.25 -22.19
CA LYS A 504 -33.03 6.24 -23.14
C LYS A 504 -33.36 4.94 -22.40
N ALA A 505 -32.76 4.80 -21.26
CA ALA A 505 -32.89 3.49 -20.61
C ALA A 505 -34.26 3.39 -19.91
N SER A 506 -34.76 2.09 -19.80
CA SER A 506 -36.06 1.85 -19.12
C SER A 506 -35.98 2.25 -17.64
N ASP A 507 -37.18 2.61 -17.07
CA ASP A 507 -37.25 3.05 -15.64
C ASP A 507 -36.82 1.93 -14.70
N TYR A 508 -36.86 0.68 -15.19
CA TYR A 508 -36.51 -0.45 -14.29
C TYR A 508 -35.03 -0.78 -14.36
N ASP A 509 -34.33 0.00 -15.26
CA ASP A 509 -32.89 -0.28 -15.40
C ASP A 509 -32.12 0.49 -14.30
N ARG A 510 -31.46 -0.29 -13.52
CA ARG A 510 -30.76 0.32 -12.37
C ARG A 510 -29.62 1.22 -12.83
N SER A 511 -29.09 0.96 -13.93
CA SER A 511 -27.94 1.77 -14.41
C SER A 511 -28.28 3.27 -14.42
N ARG A 512 -29.63 3.54 -14.54
CA ARG A 512 -30.00 4.96 -14.53
C ARG A 512 -29.70 5.61 -13.17
N ARG A 513 -30.06 4.83 -12.19
CA ARG A 513 -29.86 5.36 -10.82
C ARG A 513 -28.37 5.50 -10.50
N ASN A 514 -27.64 4.47 -10.90
CA ASN A 514 -26.19 4.50 -10.60
C ASN A 514 -25.47 5.60 -11.38
N LEU A 515 -25.86 5.78 -12.63
CA LEU A 515 -25.18 6.82 -13.43
C LEU A 515 -25.55 8.21 -12.93
N ALA A 516 -26.80 8.33 -12.42
CA ALA A 516 -27.17 9.65 -11.85
C ALA A 516 -26.33 9.94 -10.61
N ALA A 517 -26.11 8.89 -9.78
CA ALA A 517 -25.25 9.09 -8.61
C ALA A 517 -23.83 9.48 -9.02
N LEU A 518 -23.29 8.83 -10.02
CA LEU A 518 -21.91 9.13 -10.48
C LEU A 518 -21.82 10.54 -11.07
N ILE A 519 -22.93 10.96 -11.77
CA ILE A 519 -22.91 12.32 -12.35
C ILE A 519 -22.89 13.35 -11.20
N LEU A 520 -23.65 13.06 -10.14
CA LEU A 520 -23.62 14.02 -9.01
C LEU A 520 -22.23 14.05 -8.38
N ALA A 521 -21.63 12.91 -8.18
CA ALA A 521 -20.26 12.88 -7.65
C ALA A 521 -19.28 13.60 -8.58
N LEU A 522 -19.44 13.36 -9.90
CA LEU A 522 -18.56 14.01 -10.90
C LEU A 522 -18.71 15.55 -10.82
N LYS A 523 -19.96 16.07 -10.66
CA LYS A 523 -20.19 17.53 -10.71
C LYS A 523 -19.69 18.19 -9.42
N SER A 524 -19.42 17.37 -8.49
CA SER A 524 -18.91 17.98 -7.23
C SER A 524 -17.41 18.23 -7.31
N VAL A 525 -16.74 17.70 -8.33
CA VAL A 525 -15.26 17.89 -8.30
C VAL A 525 -14.81 18.47 -9.64
N CYS A 526 -15.72 18.49 -10.63
CA CYS A 526 -15.26 19.03 -11.92
C CYS A 526 -16.46 19.64 -12.67
N GLU A 527 -16.11 20.61 -13.67
CA GLU A 527 -17.17 21.18 -14.53
C GLU A 527 -17.21 20.46 -15.89
N THR A 528 -18.44 20.33 -16.33
CA THR A 528 -18.56 19.76 -17.69
C THR A 528 -18.93 20.86 -18.68
N SER A 529 -18.66 20.58 -19.94
CA SER A 529 -18.88 21.61 -20.97
C SER A 529 -20.38 21.89 -21.14
N ALA A 530 -21.20 20.98 -20.74
CA ALA A 530 -22.65 21.20 -20.95
C ALA A 530 -23.37 21.15 -19.60
N THR A 531 -24.42 21.97 -19.62
CA THR A 531 -25.28 21.87 -18.44
C THR A 531 -26.00 20.51 -18.41
N ILE A 532 -25.92 19.90 -17.26
CA ILE A 532 -26.45 18.51 -17.17
C ILE A 532 -27.83 18.56 -16.46
N ILE A 533 -28.76 17.89 -17.17
CA ILE A 533 -30.11 17.77 -16.56
C ILE A 533 -30.40 16.29 -16.30
N ILE A 534 -30.76 16.05 -14.99
CA ILE A 534 -31.16 14.67 -14.67
C ILE A 534 -32.65 14.66 -14.32
N SER A 535 -33.36 13.73 -15.08
CA SER A 535 -34.82 13.78 -14.83
C SER A 535 -35.36 12.38 -14.57
N ASN A 536 -36.41 12.32 -13.66
CA ASN A 536 -37.23 11.11 -13.43
C ASN A 536 -36.36 9.92 -13.01
N VAL A 537 -35.50 10.22 -11.96
CA VAL A 537 -34.62 9.10 -11.52
C VAL A 537 -34.65 9.05 -9.99
N SER A 538 -34.58 7.81 -9.53
CA SER A 538 -34.41 7.64 -8.06
C SER A 538 -32.99 7.14 -7.75
N ILE A 539 -32.36 7.87 -6.85
CA ILE A 539 -30.94 7.57 -6.54
C ILE A 539 -30.90 6.97 -5.12
N ASP A 540 -30.14 5.81 -5.04
CA ASP A 540 -30.05 5.18 -3.71
C ASP A 540 -29.07 5.94 -2.81
N ASP A 541 -27.83 6.00 -3.32
CA ASP A 541 -26.83 6.77 -2.55
C ASP A 541 -26.17 7.81 -3.47
N ALA A 542 -26.11 9.06 -2.88
CA ALA A 542 -25.43 10.13 -3.63
C ALA A 542 -24.36 10.77 -2.74
N TYR A 543 -23.27 10.95 -3.48
CA TYR A 543 -22.15 11.56 -2.72
C TYR A 543 -21.67 12.81 -3.47
N VAL A 544 -21.58 13.88 -2.72
CA VAL A 544 -21.07 15.13 -3.32
C VAL A 544 -19.88 15.61 -2.47
N ASN A 545 -18.93 16.03 -3.33
CA ASN A 545 -17.65 16.43 -2.70
C ASN A 545 -17.36 17.90 -3.03
N GLU A 546 -17.05 18.76 -1.98
CA GLU A 546 -16.65 20.18 -2.16
C GLU A 546 -17.80 21.03 -2.67
N THR A 547 -17.59 21.83 -3.84
CA THR A 547 -18.65 22.69 -4.40
C THR A 547 -19.17 22.10 -5.71
N VAL A 548 -20.55 21.93 -5.64
CA VAL A 548 -21.17 21.28 -6.80
C VAL A 548 -21.31 22.31 -7.93
N SER A 549 -20.90 21.88 -9.16
CA SER A 549 -21.15 22.78 -10.34
C SER A 549 -22.61 22.69 -10.78
N SER A 550 -22.98 23.65 -11.65
CA SER A 550 -24.40 23.78 -12.02
C SER A 550 -24.96 22.47 -12.58
N ILE A 551 -26.09 22.02 -11.89
CA ILE A 551 -26.81 20.82 -12.36
C ILE A 551 -28.29 20.99 -12.02
N ILE A 552 -29.15 20.49 -13.03
CA ILE A 552 -30.60 20.61 -12.79
C ILE A 552 -31.19 19.21 -12.54
N LEU A 553 -31.93 19.16 -11.37
CA LEU A 553 -32.59 17.88 -11.06
C LEU A 553 -34.11 18.02 -11.18
N ARG A 554 -34.74 17.07 -12.11
CA ARG A 554 -36.20 17.13 -12.32
C ARG A 554 -36.83 15.80 -11.88
N ASN A 555 -37.77 15.96 -10.90
CA ASN A 555 -38.46 14.75 -10.39
C ASN A 555 -37.45 13.67 -9.97
N VAL A 556 -36.51 14.05 -9.09
CA VAL A 556 -35.46 13.09 -8.66
C VAL A 556 -35.67 12.80 -7.17
N THR A 557 -35.58 11.53 -6.90
CA THR A 557 -35.59 11.12 -5.48
C THR A 557 -34.23 10.58 -5.06
N ILE A 558 -33.78 11.14 -3.92
CA ILE A 558 -32.48 10.67 -3.41
C ILE A 558 -32.71 10.05 -2.03
N ALA A 559 -32.42 8.77 -1.99
CA ALA A 559 -32.63 8.08 -0.71
C ALA A 559 -31.65 8.59 0.38
N GLN A 560 -30.38 8.57 -0.04
CA GLN A 560 -29.39 9.07 0.93
C GLN A 560 -28.42 10.03 0.22
N LEU A 561 -28.24 11.21 0.86
CA LEU A 561 -27.31 12.19 0.27
C LEU A 561 -26.21 12.51 1.30
N PHE A 562 -24.94 12.10 0.84
CA PHE A 562 -23.77 12.46 1.67
C PHE A 562 -23.20 13.82 1.26
N ALA A 563 -23.34 14.83 2.21
CA ALA A 563 -22.96 16.20 1.77
C ALA A 563 -22.24 16.94 2.90
N ARG A 564 -21.31 16.26 3.55
CA ARG A 564 -20.60 16.97 4.62
C ARG A 564 -19.62 17.99 4.03
N SER A 565 -19.65 19.22 4.68
CA SER A 565 -18.76 20.34 4.29
C SER A 565 -18.85 20.61 2.79
N THR A 566 -20.09 20.49 2.26
CA THR A 566 -20.23 20.69 0.79
C THR A 566 -21.13 21.89 0.53
N ASP A 567 -20.80 22.49 -0.69
CA ASP A 567 -21.69 23.57 -1.18
C ASP A 567 -22.61 23.06 -2.30
N LEU A 568 -23.94 23.11 -1.97
CA LEU A 568 -24.92 22.53 -2.94
C LEU A 568 -25.70 23.64 -3.63
N ARG A 569 -25.33 24.87 -3.55
CA ARG A 569 -26.16 26.01 -4.01
C ARG A 569 -26.41 25.94 -5.52
N GLN A 570 -25.54 25.29 -6.17
CA GLN A 570 -25.70 25.33 -7.65
C GLN A 570 -26.52 24.15 -8.13
N ILE A 571 -27.13 23.45 -7.18
CA ILE A 571 -28.07 22.41 -7.62
C ILE A 571 -29.47 23.03 -7.70
N GLU A 572 -29.99 22.89 -8.89
CA GLU A 572 -31.36 23.43 -9.05
C GLU A 572 -32.38 22.27 -9.10
N TYR A 573 -33.23 22.37 -8.06
CA TYR A 573 -34.31 21.36 -8.09
C TYR A 573 -35.52 21.92 -8.82
N GLN A 574 -35.81 21.23 -10.01
CA GLN A 574 -37.01 21.66 -10.76
C GLN A 574 -38.11 20.61 -10.64
N GLU A 575 -39.23 21.03 -10.22
CA GLU A 575 -40.37 20.10 -10.05
C GLU A 575 -40.20 19.29 -8.76
N HIS A 576 -40.81 18.12 -8.61
CA HIS A 576 -40.83 17.36 -7.34
C HIS A 576 -39.45 16.74 -7.06
N GLY A 577 -38.68 17.15 -5.91
CA GLY A 577 -37.42 16.55 -5.41
C GLY A 577 -37.61 15.99 -4.00
N VAL A 578 -37.15 14.74 -3.94
CA VAL A 578 -37.27 14.19 -2.56
C VAL A 578 -35.88 13.72 -2.08
N ILE A 579 -35.60 14.19 -0.85
CA ILE A 579 -34.41 13.65 -0.17
C ILE A 579 -34.88 12.93 1.11
N VAL A 580 -34.51 11.64 1.10
CA VAL A 580 -35.02 10.88 2.26
C VAL A 580 -34.08 11.14 3.46
N SER A 581 -32.75 10.88 3.28
CA SER A 581 -31.80 11.11 4.38
C SER A 581 -30.65 12.00 3.88
N LEU A 582 -30.37 13.04 4.78
CA LEU A 582 -29.24 13.95 4.47
C LEU A 582 -28.17 13.79 5.55
N ILE A 583 -27.00 13.30 5.08
CA ILE A 583 -25.84 13.30 5.99
C ILE A 583 -25.02 14.58 5.80
N ALA A 584 -24.99 15.44 6.88
CA ALA A 584 -24.41 16.79 6.70
C ALA A 584 -23.73 17.24 7.99
N ASP A 585 -22.96 18.33 7.85
CA ASP A 585 -22.39 19.00 9.04
C ASP A 585 -22.50 20.52 8.89
N GLY A 586 -21.92 21.21 9.89
CA GLY A 586 -22.08 22.68 9.91
C GLY A 586 -21.55 23.34 8.63
N GLY A 587 -20.77 22.64 7.90
CA GLY A 587 -20.19 23.22 6.68
C GLY A 587 -21.07 22.96 5.44
N THR A 588 -22.16 22.30 5.55
CA THR A 588 -23.01 21.96 4.39
C THR A 588 -23.94 23.14 4.09
N ILE A 589 -23.91 23.50 2.73
CA ILE A 589 -24.73 24.68 2.36
C ILE A 589 -25.76 24.20 1.32
N PRO A 590 -27.06 24.13 1.76
CA PRO A 590 -28.10 23.66 0.84
C PRO A 590 -28.53 24.75 -0.15
N PRO A 591 -29.20 24.44 -1.31
CA PRO A 591 -29.73 25.46 -2.22
C PRO A 591 -30.97 26.16 -1.65
N SER A 592 -31.29 27.30 -2.27
CA SER A 592 -32.43 28.11 -1.76
C SER A 592 -33.74 27.32 -1.81
N LYS A 593 -33.91 26.53 -2.81
CA LYS A 593 -35.12 25.68 -2.88
C LYS A 593 -34.74 24.21 -2.62
N PHE A 594 -34.48 23.94 -1.33
CA PHE A 594 -33.95 22.61 -0.95
C PHE A 594 -35.11 21.73 -0.47
N PRO A 595 -35.22 20.56 -1.17
CA PRO A 595 -36.27 19.65 -0.67
C PRO A 595 -36.00 19.20 0.77
N MET A 596 -37.03 19.45 1.59
CA MET A 596 -36.82 19.10 3.01
C MET A 596 -36.64 17.58 3.16
N PRO A 597 -35.44 17.18 3.76
CA PRO A 597 -35.22 15.74 3.94
C PRO A 597 -36.11 15.15 5.04
N SER A 598 -36.37 13.80 4.88
CA SER A 598 -37.15 13.13 5.93
C SER A 598 -36.38 13.08 7.26
N TYR A 599 -35.10 12.82 7.29
CA TYR A 599 -34.27 13.05 8.49
C TYR A 599 -32.87 13.50 8.09
N ILE A 600 -32.17 14.21 9.03
CA ILE A 600 -30.82 14.77 8.83
C ILE A 600 -29.89 14.14 9.88
N VAL A 601 -28.83 13.52 9.32
CA VAL A 601 -27.83 12.91 10.23
C VAL A 601 -26.62 13.85 10.38
N LEU A 602 -26.40 14.34 11.62
CA LEU A 602 -25.22 15.18 11.94
C LEU A 602 -24.20 14.39 12.76
N PRO A 603 -22.94 14.82 12.86
CA PRO A 603 -21.90 14.05 13.55
C PRO A 603 -22.30 13.70 14.99
N ASP A 604 -23.15 14.54 15.55
CA ASP A 604 -23.39 14.31 17.00
C ASP A 604 -24.85 13.93 17.25
N LYS A 605 -25.62 14.05 16.24
CA LYS A 605 -27.04 13.73 16.50
C LYS A 605 -27.78 13.54 15.18
N THR A 606 -29.07 12.96 15.27
CA THR A 606 -29.95 12.81 14.09
C THR A 606 -31.26 13.59 14.32
N LEU A 607 -31.51 14.38 13.28
CA LEU A 607 -32.72 15.23 13.41
C LEU A 607 -33.89 14.55 12.69
N VAL A 608 -35.08 14.33 13.40
CA VAL A 608 -36.24 13.64 12.78
C VAL A 608 -37.44 14.58 12.83
N GLU A 609 -37.46 15.42 13.83
CA GLU A 609 -38.63 16.30 13.99
C GLU A 609 -38.60 17.44 12.95
N GLN A 610 -39.82 17.72 12.32
CA GLN A 610 -39.92 18.70 11.21
C GLN A 610 -39.39 20.08 11.65
N LYS A 611 -39.70 20.45 12.83
CA LYS A 611 -39.27 21.79 13.28
C LYS A 611 -37.73 21.85 13.42
N GLU A 612 -37.11 20.86 13.98
CA GLU A 612 -35.65 20.84 14.14
C GLU A 612 -34.93 20.82 12.79
N LYS A 613 -35.49 20.07 11.89
CA LYS A 613 -34.88 20.00 10.54
C LYS A 613 -34.97 21.35 9.83
N SER A 614 -36.21 21.90 9.91
CA SER A 614 -36.38 23.21 9.24
C SER A 614 -35.48 24.27 9.88
N ASP A 615 -35.40 24.13 11.23
CA ASP A 615 -34.50 25.09 11.92
C ASP A 615 -33.04 24.91 11.47
N TRP A 616 -32.64 23.67 11.41
CA TRP A 616 -31.24 23.44 10.99
C TRP A 616 -31.02 23.92 9.55
N VAL A 617 -31.96 23.42 8.59
CA VAL A 617 -31.78 23.83 7.17
C VAL A 617 -31.85 25.36 7.09
N GLY A 618 -32.88 25.90 7.88
CA GLY A 618 -33.01 27.37 7.92
C GLY A 618 -31.74 28.01 8.51
N ALA A 619 -31.27 27.39 9.63
CA ALA A 619 -30.02 27.89 10.25
C ALA A 619 -28.85 27.86 9.23
N GLN A 620 -28.94 26.84 8.41
CA GLN A 620 -27.85 26.77 7.39
C GLN A 620 -28.05 27.82 6.30
N PHE A 621 -29.54 28.10 6.17
CA PHE A 621 -29.89 29.29 5.36
C PHE A 621 -29.71 30.56 6.19
N PHE A 622 -30.12 30.35 7.64
CA PHE A 622 -30.50 31.44 8.56
C PHE A 622 -29.59 31.40 9.80
N SER A 623 -28.63 30.57 10.21
CA SER A 623 -27.47 30.88 11.07
C SER A 623 -26.62 31.98 10.47
N ARG A 624 -27.47 33.12 10.28
CA ARG A 624 -27.34 34.42 10.98
C ARG A 624 -28.68 35.14 10.99
N LEU A 625 -29.78 34.78 11.50
CA LEU A 625 -30.87 35.79 11.55
C LEU A 625 -31.54 35.73 12.92
N ASP A 626 -31.03 36.43 14.02
CA ASP A 626 -32.02 37.20 14.83
C ASP A 626 -31.89 38.70 14.52
N THR A 627 -32.85 39.32 13.71
CA THR A 627 -33.88 40.37 13.60
C THR A 627 -33.41 41.45 12.63
N ASP A 628 -33.62 41.38 11.30
CA ASP A 628 -33.53 42.14 10.04
C ASP A 628 -32.09 42.60 9.76
N PRO A 629 -31.56 42.52 8.37
CA PRO A 629 -31.24 42.48 6.93
C PRO A 629 -30.46 41.21 6.55
N MET A 630 -30.90 40.54 5.44
CA MET A 630 -30.18 39.52 4.64
C MET A 630 -28.82 39.17 5.27
N PRO A 631 -28.57 37.82 5.71
CA PRO A 631 -27.28 37.33 6.24
C PRO A 631 -26.09 37.78 5.39
N VAL A 632 -25.02 38.54 5.98
CA VAL A 632 -23.77 39.05 5.36
C VAL A 632 -23.24 38.03 4.35
N SER A 633 -23.44 36.69 4.64
CA SER A 633 -22.91 35.68 3.69
C SER A 633 -23.73 35.67 2.39
N GLU A 634 -25.04 35.86 2.51
CA GLU A 634 -25.89 35.97 1.31
C GLU A 634 -25.63 37.30 0.56
N ILE A 635 -25.44 38.34 1.22
CA ILE A 635 -25.08 39.62 0.57
C ILE A 635 -23.70 39.49 -0.09
N LEU A 636 -22.90 38.74 0.67
CA LEU A 636 -21.52 38.70 0.16
C LEU A 636 -21.42 37.70 -1.00
N SER A 637 -22.38 36.62 -1.00
CA SER A 637 -22.33 35.66 -2.12
C SER A 637 -22.74 36.35 -3.42
N ARG A 638 -23.28 37.60 -3.31
CA ARG A 638 -23.66 38.32 -4.54
C ARG A 638 -22.43 38.99 -5.17
N PHE A 639 -21.47 38.93 -4.31
CA PHE A 639 -20.23 39.49 -4.88
C PHE A 639 -19.35 38.36 -5.44
N PRO A 640 -18.99 38.47 -6.73
CA PRO A 640 -18.20 37.43 -7.43
C PRO A 640 -16.90 37.09 -6.68
N LEU A 641 -16.32 38.04 -5.94
CA LEU A 641 -15.05 37.76 -5.22
C LEU A 641 -15.30 36.86 -4.00
N PHE A 642 -16.41 36.99 -3.38
CA PHE A 642 -16.71 36.14 -2.20
C PHE A 642 -17.15 34.75 -2.65
N THR A 643 -17.82 34.70 -3.79
CA THR A 643 -18.14 33.37 -4.34
C THR A 643 -16.87 32.59 -4.70
N LEU A 644 -15.98 33.36 -5.28
CA LEU A 644 -14.71 32.70 -5.64
C LEU A 644 -13.94 32.30 -4.38
N LEU A 645 -13.91 33.11 -3.32
CA LEU A 645 -13.22 32.78 -2.06
C LEU A 645 -13.82 31.52 -1.43
N HIS A 646 -15.14 31.41 -1.43
CA HIS A 646 -15.81 30.22 -0.87
C HIS A 646 -15.41 28.96 -1.62
N ARG A 647 -15.44 29.13 -2.92
CA ARG A 647 -15.01 27.96 -3.72
C ARG A 647 -13.56 27.56 -3.42
N LEU A 648 -12.72 28.60 -3.36
CA LEU A 648 -11.30 28.30 -3.07
C LEU A 648 -11.13 27.71 -1.68
N ALA A 649 -11.83 28.12 -0.65
CA ALA A 649 -11.63 27.71 0.76
C ALA A 649 -12.20 26.30 0.98
N ARG A 650 -13.02 25.77 0.14
CA ARG A 650 -13.69 24.48 0.36
C ARG A 650 -13.02 23.38 -0.47
N THR A 651 -12.05 23.88 -1.21
CA THR A 651 -11.27 22.84 -1.91
C THR A 651 -10.44 22.05 -0.88
N ARG A 652 -10.57 20.71 -1.04
CA ARG A 652 -9.95 19.87 0.02
C ARG A 652 -8.46 19.66 -0.27
N SER A 653 -8.13 20.32 -1.53
CA SER A 653 -6.70 20.15 -1.82
C SER A 653 -5.88 21.18 -1.03
N TYR A 654 -4.91 20.80 -0.24
CA TYR A 654 -4.01 21.71 0.53
C TYR A 654 -3.30 22.69 -0.39
N TRP A 655 -2.71 22.37 -1.49
CA TRP A 655 -2.12 23.25 -2.51
C TRP A 655 -2.89 23.08 -3.82
N ILE A 656 -3.27 24.23 -4.40
CA ILE A 656 -3.96 24.20 -5.70
C ILE A 656 -3.00 24.60 -6.82
N LYS A 657 -2.59 23.57 -7.60
CA LYS A 657 -1.63 23.88 -8.69
C LYS A 657 -2.33 24.61 -9.85
N GLU A 658 -1.58 25.68 -10.30
CA GLU A 658 -2.03 26.47 -11.46
C GLU A 658 -1.79 25.74 -12.77
N ASP A 659 -2.88 24.97 -13.24
CA ASP A 659 -2.82 24.44 -14.63
C ASP A 659 -2.76 22.92 -14.61
N GLU A 660 -2.87 22.20 -13.32
CA GLU A 660 -2.77 20.72 -13.43
C GLU A 660 -4.06 20.06 -12.96
N ASP A 661 -4.81 20.80 -11.84
CA ASP A 661 -6.00 20.15 -11.26
C ASP A 661 -7.29 20.88 -11.71
N ARG A 662 -8.14 20.22 -12.39
CA ARG A 662 -9.34 20.69 -13.13
C ARG A 662 -10.31 21.39 -12.17
N ALA A 663 -10.35 21.02 -10.78
CA ALA A 663 -11.04 21.81 -9.74
C ALA A 663 -10.39 23.18 -9.53
N SER A 664 -9.06 23.32 -9.92
CA SER A 664 -8.27 24.56 -9.74
C SER A 664 -8.51 25.55 -10.90
N ARG A 665 -9.02 24.94 -12.07
CA ARG A 665 -9.30 25.83 -13.21
C ARG A 665 -10.51 26.74 -12.91
N ARG A 666 -11.44 26.16 -12.05
CA ARG A 666 -12.62 26.98 -11.68
C ARG A 666 -12.20 28.21 -10.85
N ILE A 667 -11.10 28.02 -10.30
CA ILE A 667 -10.67 29.11 -9.41
C ILE A 667 -9.77 30.08 -10.19
N PHE A 668 -8.85 29.48 -11.04
CA PHE A 668 -7.79 30.36 -11.57
C PHE A 668 -8.23 30.98 -12.89
N GLU A 669 -9.25 30.37 -13.53
CA GLU A 669 -9.72 30.98 -14.80
C GLU A 669 -10.87 31.95 -14.51
N ASP A 670 -11.22 32.08 -13.24
CA ASP A 670 -12.25 33.07 -12.88
C ASP A 670 -11.71 34.51 -13.08
N GLU A 671 -12.59 35.37 -13.67
CA GLU A 671 -12.17 36.75 -14.01
C GLU A 671 -11.77 37.54 -12.76
N ASN A 672 -12.27 37.09 -11.60
CA ASN A 672 -11.98 37.84 -10.35
C ASN A 672 -10.77 37.26 -9.62
N TRP A 673 -10.09 36.25 -10.16
CA TRP A 673 -8.96 35.58 -9.48
C TRP A 673 -7.79 36.55 -9.30
N PRO A 674 -7.34 37.34 -10.37
CA PRO A 674 -6.16 38.21 -10.16
C PRO A 674 -6.37 39.17 -8.98
N GLU A 675 -7.50 39.58 -8.87
CA GLU A 675 -7.78 40.54 -7.76
C GLU A 675 -7.84 39.82 -6.42
N LEU A 676 -8.60 38.71 -6.36
CA LEU A 676 -8.65 37.94 -5.09
C LEU A 676 -7.26 37.46 -4.68
N LYS A 677 -6.49 37.08 -5.65
CA LYS A 677 -5.09 36.64 -5.37
C LYS A 677 -4.28 37.77 -4.72
N GLU A 678 -4.31 38.91 -5.27
CA GLU A 678 -3.53 40.05 -4.75
C GLU A 678 -3.91 40.36 -3.30
N LYS A 679 -5.12 40.25 -3.04
CA LYS A 679 -5.58 40.60 -1.67
C LYS A 679 -5.19 39.50 -0.67
N LEU A 680 -5.41 38.29 -1.14
CA LEU A 680 -4.99 37.17 -0.26
C LEU A 680 -3.49 37.22 0.02
N LEU A 681 -2.66 37.67 -0.91
CA LEU A 681 -1.20 37.76 -0.70
C LEU A 681 -0.87 38.92 0.23
N ASN A 682 -1.61 39.98 0.12
CA ASN A 682 -1.32 41.17 0.95
C ASN A 682 -1.62 40.92 2.43
N HIS A 683 -2.47 39.91 2.56
CA HIS A 683 -2.82 39.68 3.99
C HIS A 683 -2.20 38.37 4.47
N ASP A 684 -1.27 37.90 3.81
CA ASP A 684 -0.51 36.68 4.15
C ASP A 684 -1.44 35.47 4.30
N LEU A 685 -2.50 35.40 3.53
CA LEU A 685 -3.46 34.28 3.60
C LEU A 685 -3.30 33.35 2.40
N LEU A 686 -2.41 33.77 1.49
CA LEU A 686 -2.16 32.92 0.31
C LEU A 686 -0.65 32.77 0.12
N LEU A 687 -0.19 31.51 0.16
CA LEU A 687 1.23 31.19 -0.11
C LEU A 687 1.42 30.70 -1.55
N ILE A 688 2.49 31.36 -2.21
CA ILE A 688 2.70 30.92 -3.61
C ILE A 688 4.06 30.21 -3.68
N SER A 689 3.94 29.02 -4.10
CA SER A 689 5.21 28.36 -4.46
C SER A 689 5.42 28.35 -5.97
N GLU A 690 6.56 29.07 -6.37
CA GLU A 690 6.75 29.28 -7.83
C GLU A 690 7.71 28.20 -8.38
N ASN A 691 7.30 27.56 -9.55
CA ASN A 691 8.19 26.79 -10.43
C ASN A 691 8.68 25.51 -9.76
N VAL A 692 7.75 24.81 -9.03
CA VAL A 692 8.18 23.54 -8.38
C VAL A 692 7.89 22.38 -9.35
N GLY A 693 8.94 21.64 -10.01
CA GLY A 693 8.95 20.56 -11.02
C GLY A 693 9.20 19.20 -10.37
N ALA A 694 8.13 18.60 -9.74
CA ALA A 694 8.54 17.16 -9.63
C ALA A 694 7.41 16.27 -10.14
N GLY A 695 7.57 16.02 -11.52
CA GLY A 695 6.98 14.87 -12.24
C GLY A 695 5.85 15.31 -13.18
N GLY A 696 5.78 16.80 -13.49
CA GLY A 696 4.91 17.43 -14.53
C GLY A 696 5.40 18.85 -14.84
N ARG A 697 4.76 19.58 -15.85
CA ARG A 697 5.18 20.92 -16.29
C ARG A 697 5.21 21.90 -15.12
N PRO A 698 6.40 22.54 -14.91
CA PRO A 698 6.55 23.54 -13.84
C PRO A 698 5.39 24.54 -13.81
N GLY A 699 4.70 24.62 -12.62
CA GLY A 699 3.56 25.57 -12.49
C GLY A 699 3.51 26.14 -11.07
N ASN A 700 2.71 27.30 -10.95
CA ASN A 700 2.56 27.95 -9.63
C ASN A 700 1.60 27.16 -8.73
N PHE A 701 1.95 26.98 -7.43
CA PHE A 701 1.08 26.31 -6.44
C PHE A 701 0.61 27.34 -5.42
N TYR A 702 -0.78 27.20 -5.19
CA TYR A 702 -1.35 28.19 -4.26
C TYR A 702 -1.89 27.45 -3.02
N HIS A 703 -1.52 27.98 -1.81
CA HIS A 703 -2.07 27.43 -0.54
C HIS A 703 -2.79 28.54 0.21
N LEU A 704 -4.03 28.04 0.55
CA LEU A 704 -4.85 29.03 1.28
C LEU A 704 -4.82 28.72 2.78
N ARG A 705 -4.34 29.70 3.64
CA ARG A 705 -4.27 29.53 5.10
C ARG A 705 -5.62 29.93 5.73
N ASN A 706 -5.87 29.24 6.84
CA ASN A 706 -7.06 29.57 7.66
C ASN A 706 -8.36 29.46 6.83
N LYS A 707 -8.51 28.31 6.16
CA LYS A 707 -9.66 28.11 5.24
C LYS A 707 -10.98 28.21 6.00
N GLN A 708 -10.94 27.64 7.21
CA GLN A 708 -12.21 27.66 7.97
C GLN A 708 -12.53 29.08 8.46
N GLY A 709 -11.46 29.74 8.82
CA GLY A 709 -11.67 31.14 9.23
C GLY A 709 -12.19 32.03 8.09
N LEU A 710 -11.79 31.65 6.89
CA LEU A 710 -12.19 32.47 5.72
C LEU A 710 -13.65 32.19 5.35
N LEU A 711 -14.18 31.08 6.00
CA LEU A 711 -15.59 30.75 5.69
C LEU A 711 -16.50 31.22 6.82
N SER A 712 -15.80 31.93 7.86
CA SER A 712 -16.59 32.38 9.03
C SER A 712 -16.76 33.90 8.97
N PHE A 713 -17.86 34.51 8.34
CA PHE A 713 -18.01 35.96 8.07
C PHE A 713 -18.71 36.65 9.25
N GLU A 714 -19.31 35.91 10.05
CA GLU A 714 -20.10 36.53 11.17
C GLU A 714 -19.24 36.62 12.42
N HIS A 715 -18.34 35.64 12.50
CA HIS A 715 -17.34 35.72 13.59
C HIS A 715 -15.97 35.25 13.06
N PRO A 716 -15.44 36.19 12.20
CA PRO A 716 -14.17 35.72 11.64
C PRO A 716 -13.03 35.79 12.66
N PRO A 717 -12.13 34.81 12.69
CA PRO A 717 -10.94 34.90 13.54
C PRO A 717 -10.14 36.19 13.28
N VAL A 718 -9.51 36.66 14.33
CA VAL A 718 -8.80 37.96 14.29
C VAL A 718 -7.81 37.97 13.12
N ALA A 719 -7.38 36.81 12.80
CA ALA A 719 -6.31 36.70 11.78
C ALA A 719 -6.84 36.99 10.38
N VAL A 720 -8.21 36.93 10.13
CA VAL A 720 -8.67 37.07 8.72
C VAL A 720 -9.64 38.25 8.62
N ARG A 721 -9.85 39.00 9.71
CA ARG A 721 -10.87 40.07 9.75
C ARG A 721 -10.48 41.22 8.81
N GLN A 722 -9.22 41.52 8.87
CA GLN A 722 -8.76 42.66 8.05
C GLN A 722 -8.86 42.32 6.55
N PHE A 723 -8.62 41.08 6.30
CA PHE A 723 -8.76 40.65 4.88
C PHE A 723 -10.23 40.73 4.44
N LEU A 724 -11.11 40.15 5.19
CA LEU A 724 -12.53 40.12 4.78
C LEU A 724 -13.08 41.54 4.65
N ALA A 725 -12.63 42.47 5.51
CA ALA A 725 -13.05 43.88 5.37
C ALA A 725 -12.54 44.48 4.06
N ASP A 726 -11.30 44.21 3.80
CA ASP A 726 -10.72 44.72 2.54
C ASP A 726 -11.42 44.11 1.31
N LEU A 727 -11.66 42.84 1.41
CA LEU A 727 -12.33 42.17 0.26
C LEU A 727 -13.74 42.73 0.08
N PHE A 728 -14.42 43.01 1.12
CA PHE A 728 -15.79 43.58 1.01
C PHE A 728 -15.73 44.97 0.36
N LEU A 729 -14.86 45.83 0.80
CA LEU A 729 -14.75 47.19 0.22
C LEU A 729 -14.48 47.13 -1.28
N THR A 730 -13.65 46.19 -1.61
CA THR A 730 -13.34 46.07 -3.06
C THR A 730 -14.58 45.57 -3.83
N SER A 731 -15.16 44.59 -3.27
CA SER A 731 -16.36 44.03 -3.95
C SER A 731 -17.47 45.08 -4.03
N TYR A 732 -17.64 45.87 -3.02
CA TYR A 732 -18.69 46.91 -3.01
C TYR A 732 -18.39 48.01 -4.03
N LYS A 733 -17.19 48.51 -4.16
CA LYS A 733 -16.80 49.55 -5.15
C LYS A 733 -17.05 49.05 -6.59
N LYS A 734 -16.83 47.77 -6.76
CA LYS A 734 -17.04 47.20 -8.11
C LYS A 734 -18.54 47.11 -8.44
N ALA A 735 -19.19 46.73 -7.47
CA ALA A 735 -20.65 46.66 -7.70
C ALA A 735 -21.23 48.07 -7.97
N GLN A 736 -20.67 49.15 -7.38
CA GLN A 736 -21.11 50.54 -7.63
C GLN A 736 -20.70 51.00 -9.03
N ALA A 737 -19.56 50.62 -9.47
CA ALA A 737 -19.04 51.02 -10.79
C ALA A 737 -19.79 50.29 -11.92
N SER A 738 -20.40 49.14 -11.68
CA SER A 738 -21.09 48.31 -12.69
C SER A 738 -22.59 48.60 -12.68
N GLY A 739 -23.04 49.75 -11.92
CA GLY A 739 -24.45 50.21 -11.95
C GLY A 739 -25.38 49.25 -11.23
N ASP A 740 -24.92 48.21 -10.49
CA ASP A 740 -25.76 47.24 -9.74
C ASP A 740 -26.15 47.83 -8.38
N SER A 741 -27.26 48.67 -8.27
CA SER A 741 -27.69 49.38 -7.05
C SER A 741 -27.90 48.39 -5.89
N LEU A 742 -26.82 47.93 -5.21
CA LEU A 742 -27.03 47.06 -4.03
C LEU A 742 -26.99 47.91 -2.77
N HIS A 743 -28.15 48.76 -2.38
CA HIS A 743 -28.27 49.37 -1.04
C HIS A 743 -28.28 48.28 0.05
#